data_AF-A0AAN6YAG5-F1
#
_entry.id   AF-A0AAN6YAG5-F1
#
_cell.length_a   1.000
_cell.length_b   1.000
_cell.length_c   1.000
_cell.angle_alpha   90.00
_cell.angle_beta   90.00
_cell.angle_gamma   90.00
#
_symmetry.space_group_name_H-M   'P 1'
#
loop_
_entity.id
_entity.type
_entity.pdbx_description
1 polymer ?
#
loop_
_entity_poly.entity_id
_entity_poly.type
_entity_poly.pdbx_seq_one_letter_code
_entity_poly.pdbx_strand_id
1 'polypeptide(L)'
;MSSFTKRSTVLSSTARPAARAPGQGIPNQPKPEKQLAPGLRPSPLDGRLTTSTGTSTLDQLLAGHGGLPMGTCLLIEEQGTTDFSGVVLRYYAAEGLVQGHQVHALGLPPGWQHQLPAVSAPDTKSKTGQPAPPAAAEEKMKIAWRYEALGNNNAAQNRGGGDSSAAPFCHSFDLSKRLSLSSSSCKGSFLPIPTPGPPSLESRHNSSSPFKSIIQHLRTKLETSDSNTIHRIIVPSLLSPSIYAAECSRPTEVLQFLHGLRALLRQYSTQLTAIITIPTSLFPRSSGLVRWIELLSDGVVELIPLPATPAAAAAPPSSKRGGSGEKVETPQGFLKVHSLPIYHEKGGGGAETGHFRENLSFSLSATKGLVIKPYSLPPMEEEEQAEKAPEKKAKEAANRQVRISKIAGRYLVFDIDDVAYIRREHGICAVFVGTIPQAPTQNVFLGLPVELYAEEARLLVDKKAGYVVDDVADHLSQLTLMSPASRKAYLQSINVQRKRAKQVQDEAKAQTRAKFKDKIEKAEQKKKLAVPEEEEEEEDVLLTGKSMSLSTSGEQQKQLPKPKVVLPAVTPTTSSALITSPNLVPDSELPSPCPLHTYLNARGYFITPGLRFGGDYSVYPGDPFRYHAHFLANSYEWDQKIPMLDLVTSGRLGTAVKKSFLFGAKDPRKAAETKAVDGSGDEAEDSSDVRVWSIEWAGM
;
A
#
# COMPACT_ATOMS: atom_id res chain seq x y z
N MET A 1 -52.02 9.82 4.73
CA MET A 1 -52.49 9.26 3.45
C MET A 1 -51.37 8.43 2.82
N SER A 2 -51.72 7.31 2.18
CA SER A 2 -50.93 6.46 1.25
C SER A 2 -49.42 6.25 1.51
N SER A 3 -49.07 5.07 1.99
CA SER A 3 -47.73 4.50 1.86
C SER A 3 -47.43 4.07 0.42
N PHE A 4 -46.19 4.22 -0.05
CA PHE A 4 -45.71 3.60 -1.30
C PHE A 4 -44.45 2.77 -1.06
N THR A 5 -44.58 1.45 -1.20
CA THR A 5 -43.47 0.50 -1.07
C THR A 5 -42.91 0.18 -2.46
N LYS A 6 -41.64 0.50 -2.71
CA LYS A 6 -40.99 0.27 -4.01
C LYS A 6 -40.62 -1.21 -4.18
N ARG A 7 -41.38 -1.95 -5.00
CA ARG A 7 -40.96 -3.25 -5.54
C ARG A 7 -40.13 -3.04 -6.80
N SER A 8 -38.95 -3.66 -6.88
CA SER A 8 -38.13 -3.68 -8.09
C SER A 8 -38.63 -4.76 -9.05
N THR A 9 -39.11 -4.35 -10.23
CA THR A 9 -39.48 -5.28 -11.30
C THR A 9 -38.34 -5.36 -12.32
N VAL A 10 -37.89 -6.58 -12.63
CA VAL A 10 -36.85 -6.82 -13.65
C VAL A 10 -37.50 -6.78 -15.04
N LEU A 11 -37.02 -5.89 -15.91
CA LEU A 11 -37.40 -5.84 -17.33
C LEU A 11 -36.56 -6.85 -18.11
N SER A 12 -37.15 -7.99 -18.46
CA SER A 12 -36.57 -8.94 -19.41
C SER A 12 -36.98 -8.58 -20.84
N SER A 13 -36.01 -8.36 -21.72
CA SER A 13 -36.27 -8.19 -23.15
C SER A 13 -36.36 -9.55 -23.85
N THR A 14 -37.55 -9.93 -24.31
CA THR A 14 -37.71 -11.10 -25.20
C THR A 14 -38.26 -10.66 -26.55
N ALA A 15 -37.51 -10.93 -27.62
CA ALA A 15 -37.98 -10.78 -28.99
C ALA A 15 -39.16 -11.74 -29.26
N ARG A 16 -40.11 -11.28 -30.09
CA ARG A 16 -41.41 -11.92 -30.32
C ARG A 16 -41.41 -12.71 -31.63
N PRO A 17 -41.82 -14.00 -31.63
CA PRO A 17 -42.41 -14.64 -32.80
C PRO A 17 -43.95 -14.72 -32.68
N ALA A 18 -44.61 -15.08 -33.78
CA ALA A 18 -46.04 -14.89 -34.00
C ALA A 18 -46.98 -15.88 -33.26
N ALA A 19 -48.28 -15.56 -33.31
CA ALA A 19 -49.33 -16.10 -32.46
C ALA A 19 -49.78 -17.55 -32.79
N ARG A 20 -50.30 -18.24 -31.75
CA ARG A 20 -51.28 -19.33 -31.90
C ARG A 20 -52.25 -19.37 -30.70
N ALA A 21 -53.42 -19.97 -30.91
CA ALA A 21 -54.64 -19.86 -30.08
C ALA A 21 -54.58 -20.64 -28.73
N PRO A 22 -55.47 -20.37 -27.77
CA PRO A 22 -55.39 -20.92 -26.41
C PRO A 22 -56.04 -22.31 -26.30
N GLY A 23 -55.41 -23.22 -25.54
CA GLY A 23 -56.00 -24.53 -25.24
C GLY A 23 -55.18 -25.39 -24.27
N GLN A 24 -55.75 -25.63 -23.09
CA GLN A 24 -55.45 -26.69 -22.12
C GLN A 24 -54.08 -26.69 -21.40
N GLY A 25 -54.13 -26.89 -20.08
CA GLY A 25 -52.96 -26.88 -19.20
C GLY A 25 -52.26 -28.23 -19.12
N ILE A 26 -50.95 -28.19 -18.91
CA ILE A 26 -50.07 -29.35 -18.70
C ILE A 26 -49.35 -29.12 -17.35
N PRO A 27 -49.21 -30.13 -16.47
CA PRO A 27 -48.64 -29.95 -15.15
C PRO A 27 -47.17 -29.53 -15.18
N ASN A 28 -46.79 -28.70 -14.21
CA ASN A 28 -45.50 -28.03 -14.12
C ASN A 28 -44.39 -29.03 -13.70
N GLN A 29 -43.68 -29.61 -14.68
CA GLN A 29 -42.43 -30.34 -14.39
C GLN A 29 -41.31 -29.35 -14.04
N PRO A 30 -40.49 -29.60 -13.00
CA PRO A 30 -39.34 -28.77 -12.69
C PRO A 30 -38.33 -28.86 -13.84
N LYS A 31 -37.89 -27.70 -14.36
CA LYS A 31 -36.76 -27.64 -15.30
C LYS A 31 -35.51 -28.20 -14.61
N PRO A 32 -34.71 -29.07 -15.26
CA PRO A 32 -33.42 -29.44 -14.73
C PRO A 32 -32.50 -28.22 -14.71
N GLU A 33 -32.10 -27.77 -13.52
CA GLU A 33 -31.01 -26.82 -13.39
C GLU A 33 -29.73 -27.47 -13.91
N LYS A 34 -29.07 -26.82 -14.87
CA LYS A 34 -27.75 -27.26 -15.32
C LYS A 34 -26.75 -27.01 -14.20
N GLN A 35 -26.39 -28.08 -13.48
CA GLN A 35 -25.35 -28.06 -12.48
C GLN A 35 -24.04 -27.56 -13.12
N LEU A 36 -23.48 -26.48 -12.59
CA LEU A 36 -22.23 -25.89 -13.08
C LEU A 36 -21.05 -26.84 -12.83
N ALA A 37 -19.99 -26.70 -13.63
CA ALA A 37 -18.72 -27.37 -13.35
C ALA A 37 -18.25 -27.05 -11.90
N PRO A 38 -17.74 -28.04 -11.14
CA PRO A 38 -17.24 -27.80 -9.79
C PRO A 38 -16.19 -26.69 -9.79
N GLY A 39 -16.18 -25.82 -8.78
CA GLY A 39 -15.22 -24.70 -8.73
C GLY A 39 -15.61 -23.44 -9.54
N LEU A 40 -16.75 -23.48 -10.25
CA LEU A 40 -17.38 -22.28 -10.80
C LEU A 40 -18.51 -21.76 -9.90
N ARG A 41 -18.65 -20.44 -9.81
CA ARG A 41 -19.86 -19.78 -9.28
C ARG A 41 -20.25 -18.55 -10.10
N PRO A 42 -21.55 -18.19 -10.17
CA PRO A 42 -21.98 -16.87 -10.61
C PRO A 42 -21.38 -15.78 -9.72
N SER A 43 -20.91 -14.71 -10.34
CA SER A 43 -20.36 -13.56 -9.64
C SER A 43 -21.44 -12.84 -8.81
N PRO A 44 -21.16 -12.45 -7.55
CA PRO A 44 -22.09 -11.64 -6.76
C PRO A 44 -22.41 -10.26 -7.38
N LEU A 45 -21.54 -9.74 -8.24
CA LEU A 45 -21.68 -8.40 -8.81
C LEU A 45 -22.57 -8.37 -10.07
N ASP A 46 -22.32 -9.26 -11.03
CA ASP A 46 -23.02 -9.26 -12.33
C ASP A 46 -23.34 -10.67 -12.89
N GLY A 47 -23.30 -11.71 -12.06
CA GLY A 47 -23.74 -13.07 -12.40
C GLY A 47 -22.84 -13.86 -13.36
N ARG A 48 -21.78 -13.24 -13.93
CA ARG A 48 -20.84 -13.96 -14.80
C ARG A 48 -20.17 -15.14 -14.09
N LEU A 49 -19.77 -16.16 -14.83
CA LEU A 49 -19.02 -17.27 -14.23
C LEU A 49 -17.67 -16.78 -13.72
N THR A 50 -17.30 -17.21 -12.51
CA THR A 50 -16.06 -16.89 -11.81
C THR A 50 -15.49 -18.17 -11.19
N THR A 51 -14.17 -18.21 -11.03
CA THR A 51 -13.48 -19.30 -10.33
C THR A 51 -12.45 -18.77 -9.35
N SER A 52 -12.14 -19.52 -8.30
CA SER A 52 -11.17 -19.07 -7.29
C SER A 52 -9.75 -19.00 -7.85
N THR A 53 -8.96 -18.07 -7.35
CA THR A 53 -7.50 -18.00 -7.55
C THR A 53 -6.72 -19.00 -6.68
N GLY A 54 -7.39 -19.73 -5.78
CA GLY A 54 -6.77 -20.52 -4.71
C GLY A 54 -6.25 -19.67 -3.54
N THR A 55 -6.49 -18.37 -3.54
CA THR A 55 -6.16 -17.45 -2.44
C THR A 55 -7.37 -16.58 -2.13
N SER A 56 -8.08 -16.87 -1.04
CA SER A 56 -9.36 -16.23 -0.70
C SER A 56 -9.26 -14.70 -0.55
N THR A 57 -8.14 -14.17 -0.03
CA THR A 57 -7.93 -12.72 0.06
C THR A 57 -7.65 -12.07 -1.30
N LEU A 58 -7.13 -12.81 -2.29
CA LEU A 58 -6.96 -12.31 -3.66
C LEU A 58 -8.31 -12.32 -4.38
N ASP A 59 -9.13 -13.36 -4.20
CA ASP A 59 -10.48 -13.44 -4.74
C ASP A 59 -11.37 -12.27 -4.32
N GLN A 60 -11.23 -11.81 -3.07
CA GLN A 60 -11.94 -10.64 -2.54
C GLN A 60 -11.53 -9.32 -3.21
N LEU A 61 -10.28 -9.20 -3.69
CA LEU A 61 -9.75 -8.00 -4.35
C LEU A 61 -10.17 -7.88 -5.82
N LEU A 62 -10.71 -8.92 -6.44
CA LEU A 62 -11.07 -8.94 -7.86
C LEU A 62 -12.42 -8.24 -8.11
N ALA A 63 -12.45 -6.93 -7.86
CA ALA A 63 -13.57 -6.01 -8.15
C ALA A 63 -14.94 -6.43 -7.58
N GLY A 64 -14.98 -7.16 -6.45
CA GLY A 64 -16.23 -7.70 -5.91
C GLY A 64 -16.78 -8.92 -6.65
N HIS A 65 -16.08 -9.44 -7.67
CA HIS A 65 -16.45 -10.69 -8.32
C HIS A 65 -16.25 -11.91 -7.41
N GLY A 66 -15.41 -11.80 -6.37
CA GLY A 66 -15.16 -12.88 -5.41
C GLY A 66 -14.39 -14.06 -6.02
N GLY A 67 -13.49 -13.78 -6.96
CA GLY A 67 -12.79 -14.76 -7.78
C GLY A 67 -12.41 -14.17 -9.14
N LEU A 68 -11.61 -14.91 -9.91
CA LEU A 68 -11.22 -14.54 -11.27
C LEU A 68 -12.39 -14.79 -12.23
N PRO A 69 -12.88 -13.77 -12.96
CA PRO A 69 -13.90 -13.97 -13.99
C PRO A 69 -13.42 -14.90 -15.11
N MET A 70 -14.31 -15.80 -15.56
CA MET A 70 -14.04 -16.63 -16.72
C MET A 70 -13.81 -15.78 -17.97
N GLY A 71 -12.90 -16.23 -18.83
CA GLY A 71 -12.48 -15.52 -20.04
C GLY A 71 -11.53 -14.35 -19.80
N THR A 72 -10.88 -14.26 -18.62
CA THR A 72 -9.95 -13.17 -18.28
C THR A 72 -8.56 -13.65 -17.83
N CYS A 73 -7.56 -12.76 -17.93
CA CYS A 73 -6.22 -12.97 -17.40
C CYS A 73 -5.82 -11.97 -16.30
N LEU A 74 -5.05 -12.46 -15.32
CA LEU A 74 -4.42 -11.65 -14.28
C LEU A 74 -2.90 -11.65 -14.46
N LEU A 75 -2.31 -10.47 -14.63
CA LEU A 75 -0.87 -10.25 -14.59
C LEU A 75 -0.45 -9.93 -13.14
N ILE A 76 0.58 -10.63 -12.66
CA ILE A 76 1.20 -10.38 -11.36
C ILE A 76 2.65 -9.97 -11.59
N GLU A 77 2.93 -8.72 -11.33
CA GLU A 77 4.25 -8.11 -11.37
C GLU A 77 4.94 -8.34 -10.01
N GLU A 78 6.22 -8.74 -9.98
CA GLU A 78 6.98 -8.87 -8.74
C GLU A 78 8.31 -8.11 -8.82
N GLN A 79 8.50 -7.19 -7.87
CA GLN A 79 9.75 -6.45 -7.68
C GLN A 79 10.72 -7.24 -6.78
N GLY A 80 12.03 -7.11 -7.01
CA GLY A 80 13.06 -7.80 -6.24
C GLY A 80 13.44 -9.17 -6.81
N THR A 81 13.85 -10.09 -5.94
CA THR A 81 14.39 -11.42 -6.28
C THR A 81 13.70 -12.55 -5.50
N THR A 82 12.48 -12.32 -5.02
CA THR A 82 11.65 -13.30 -4.31
C THR A 82 10.76 -14.08 -5.29
N ASP A 83 10.00 -15.05 -4.77
CA ASP A 83 9.08 -15.91 -5.54
C ASP A 83 7.65 -15.89 -4.94
N PHE A 84 7.16 -14.73 -4.50
CA PHE A 84 5.81 -14.63 -3.94
C PHE A 84 4.75 -14.83 -5.03
N SER A 85 5.00 -14.33 -6.24
CA SER A 85 4.12 -14.54 -7.41
C SER A 85 4.07 -16.02 -7.82
N GLY A 86 5.18 -16.76 -7.74
CA GLY A 86 5.19 -18.20 -7.94
C GLY A 86 4.41 -18.97 -6.88
N VAL A 87 4.29 -18.46 -5.65
CA VAL A 87 3.40 -19.06 -4.63
C VAL A 87 1.91 -18.86 -5.00
N VAL A 88 1.53 -17.70 -5.55
CA VAL A 88 0.17 -17.49 -6.10
C VAL A 88 -0.13 -18.48 -7.22
N LEU A 89 0.83 -18.71 -8.13
CA LEU A 89 0.69 -19.72 -9.20
C LEU A 89 0.52 -21.15 -8.65
N ARG A 90 1.24 -21.51 -7.58
CA ARG A 90 1.09 -22.82 -6.93
C ARG A 90 -0.31 -22.99 -6.31
N TYR A 91 -0.88 -21.96 -5.69
CA TYR A 91 -2.27 -22.00 -5.22
C TYR A 91 -3.29 -22.12 -6.35
N TYR A 92 -3.12 -21.34 -7.42
CA TYR A 92 -4.01 -21.37 -8.58
C TYR A 92 -4.00 -22.72 -9.31
N ALA A 93 -2.82 -23.36 -9.39
CA ALA A 93 -2.69 -24.73 -9.88
C ALA A 93 -3.39 -25.74 -8.94
N ALA A 94 -3.11 -25.67 -7.64
CA ALA A 94 -3.66 -26.61 -6.66
C ALA A 94 -5.20 -26.54 -6.57
N GLU A 95 -5.77 -25.33 -6.57
CA GLU A 95 -7.23 -25.13 -6.61
C GLU A 95 -7.84 -25.74 -7.88
N GLY A 96 -7.22 -25.55 -9.05
CA GLY A 96 -7.67 -26.20 -10.28
C GLY A 96 -7.66 -27.72 -10.21
N LEU A 97 -6.56 -28.31 -9.72
CA LEU A 97 -6.43 -29.76 -9.62
C LEU A 97 -7.39 -30.38 -8.60
N VAL A 98 -7.70 -29.68 -7.49
CA VAL A 98 -8.70 -30.15 -6.51
C VAL A 98 -10.12 -30.03 -7.05
N GLN A 99 -10.42 -28.97 -7.81
CA GLN A 99 -11.74 -28.74 -8.40
C GLN A 99 -12.07 -29.65 -9.60
N GLY A 100 -11.07 -30.20 -10.30
CA GLY A 100 -11.28 -31.00 -11.51
C GLY A 100 -10.90 -30.31 -12.83
N HIS A 101 -10.20 -29.18 -12.76
CA HIS A 101 -9.83 -28.38 -13.92
C HIS A 101 -8.54 -28.91 -14.58
N GLN A 102 -8.36 -28.64 -15.86
CA GLN A 102 -7.08 -28.85 -16.55
C GLN A 102 -6.15 -27.66 -16.33
N VAL A 103 -4.97 -27.89 -15.79
CA VAL A 103 -3.97 -26.86 -15.51
C VAL A 103 -2.84 -26.93 -16.54
N HIS A 104 -2.78 -25.95 -17.44
CA HIS A 104 -1.74 -25.82 -18.46
C HIS A 104 -0.57 -25.00 -17.92
N ALA A 105 0.61 -25.61 -17.83
CA ALA A 105 1.80 -25.01 -17.23
C ALA A 105 2.91 -24.79 -18.26
N LEU A 106 3.27 -23.53 -18.53
CA LEU A 106 4.28 -23.18 -19.54
C LEU A 106 5.68 -23.13 -18.92
N GLY A 107 6.64 -23.85 -19.51
CA GLY A 107 8.07 -23.69 -19.20
C GLY A 107 8.49 -24.06 -17.76
N LEU A 108 7.67 -24.83 -17.05
CA LEU A 108 7.98 -25.32 -15.70
C LEU A 108 8.74 -26.65 -15.75
N PRO A 109 9.72 -26.87 -14.86
CA PRO A 109 10.42 -28.14 -14.78
C PRO A 109 9.47 -29.26 -14.33
N PRO A 110 9.68 -30.52 -14.77
CA PRO A 110 8.78 -31.64 -14.44
C PRO A 110 8.52 -31.83 -12.94
N GLY A 111 9.50 -31.52 -12.09
CA GLY A 111 9.37 -31.59 -10.64
C GLY A 111 8.48 -30.53 -9.99
N TRP A 112 8.08 -29.46 -10.70
CA TRP A 112 7.32 -28.35 -10.11
C TRP A 112 5.94 -28.78 -9.59
N GLN A 113 5.29 -29.74 -10.25
CA GLN A 113 4.00 -30.29 -9.83
C GLN A 113 4.02 -30.91 -8.43
N HIS A 114 5.19 -31.40 -7.97
CA HIS A 114 5.37 -31.95 -6.63
C HIS A 114 5.57 -30.86 -5.56
N GLN A 115 5.63 -29.58 -5.95
CA GLN A 115 5.73 -28.42 -5.05
C GLN A 115 4.36 -27.80 -4.71
N LEU A 116 3.27 -28.30 -5.29
CA LEU A 116 1.92 -27.77 -5.07
C LEU A 116 1.46 -28.04 -3.62
N PRO A 117 0.85 -27.06 -2.93
CA PRO A 117 0.41 -27.23 -1.55
C PRO A 117 -0.79 -28.18 -1.44
N ALA A 118 -0.88 -28.93 -0.33
CA ALA A 118 -2.04 -29.77 -0.05
C ALA A 118 -3.17 -28.96 0.61
N VAL A 119 -4.41 -29.42 0.45
CA VAL A 119 -5.57 -28.88 1.19
C VAL A 119 -5.36 -29.09 2.69
N SER A 120 -5.60 -28.06 3.49
CA SER A 120 -5.56 -28.15 4.96
C SER A 120 -6.76 -28.97 5.47
N ALA A 121 -6.52 -29.88 6.41
CA ALA A 121 -7.62 -30.57 7.10
C ALA A 121 -8.52 -29.57 7.84
N PRO A 122 -9.85 -29.77 7.87
CA PRO A 122 -10.75 -28.91 8.64
C PRO A 122 -10.45 -29.01 10.15
N ASP A 123 -10.40 -27.87 10.83
CA ASP A 123 -10.12 -27.81 12.28
C ASP A 123 -11.25 -28.47 13.09
N THR A 124 -11.05 -29.72 13.50
CA THR A 124 -11.94 -30.49 14.38
C THR A 124 -11.85 -30.07 15.86
N LYS A 125 -11.63 -28.76 16.11
CA LYS A 125 -11.53 -28.15 17.45
C LYS A 125 -12.53 -27.01 17.68
N SER A 126 -13.72 -27.11 17.11
CA SER A 126 -14.90 -26.45 17.69
C SER A 126 -15.24 -27.13 19.03
N LYS A 127 -14.66 -26.62 20.13
CA LYS A 127 -15.02 -27.08 21.48
C LYS A 127 -16.52 -26.89 21.71
N THR A 128 -17.20 -28.00 21.98
CA THR A 128 -18.54 -28.02 22.58
C THR A 128 -18.51 -27.35 23.94
N GLY A 129 -19.03 -26.13 24.02
CA GLY A 129 -19.29 -25.41 25.27
C GLY A 129 -20.77 -25.42 25.61
N GLN A 130 -21.13 -25.99 26.75
CA GLN A 130 -22.48 -25.88 27.32
C GLN A 130 -22.79 -24.42 27.72
N PRO A 131 -24.07 -24.02 27.78
CA PRO A 131 -24.45 -22.64 28.08
C PRO A 131 -24.18 -22.27 29.54
N ALA A 132 -23.54 -21.11 29.76
CA ALA A 132 -23.35 -20.50 31.06
C ALA A 132 -24.45 -19.45 31.36
N PRO A 133 -24.80 -19.21 32.65
CA PRO A 133 -25.98 -18.41 33.03
C PRO A 133 -25.80 -16.89 32.84
N PRO A 134 -26.89 -16.11 32.83
CA PRO A 134 -26.83 -14.67 32.57
C PRO A 134 -26.32 -13.89 33.80
N ALA A 135 -25.27 -13.09 33.60
CA ALA A 135 -24.79 -12.13 34.59
C ALA A 135 -24.57 -10.75 33.94
N ALA A 136 -25.10 -9.73 34.61
CA ALA A 136 -24.90 -8.27 34.52
C ALA A 136 -24.31 -7.63 33.23
N ALA A 137 -24.98 -6.55 32.80
CA ALA A 137 -24.46 -5.66 31.76
C ALA A 137 -23.28 -4.83 32.29
N GLU A 138 -22.08 -5.06 31.76
CA GLU A 138 -20.97 -4.11 31.80
C GLU A 138 -20.72 -3.50 30.40
N GLU A 139 -20.27 -2.26 30.40
CA GLU A 139 -20.40 -1.34 29.26
C GLU A 139 -19.35 -1.61 28.16
N LYS A 140 -19.77 -2.30 27.11
CA LYS A 140 -18.90 -2.74 26.01
C LYS A 140 -18.47 -1.55 25.14
N MET A 141 -17.18 -1.21 25.13
CA MET A 141 -16.61 -0.12 24.32
C MET A 141 -16.96 -0.24 22.82
N LYS A 142 -17.54 0.82 22.24
CA LYS A 142 -18.12 0.85 20.89
C LYS A 142 -17.11 1.03 19.73
N ILE A 143 -15.84 0.68 19.93
CA ILE A 143 -14.75 1.05 18.98
C ILE A 143 -14.43 -0.08 17.97
N ALA A 144 -14.64 -1.35 18.31
CA ALA A 144 -14.13 -2.48 17.51
C ALA A 144 -15.00 -2.93 16.30
N TRP A 145 -16.17 -2.32 16.05
CA TRP A 145 -17.17 -2.89 15.13
C TRP A 145 -16.85 -2.76 13.63
N ARG A 146 -15.89 -1.91 13.24
CA ARG A 146 -15.50 -1.73 11.82
C ARG A 146 -14.46 -2.73 11.30
N TYR A 147 -13.69 -3.39 12.17
CA TYR A 147 -12.73 -4.41 11.76
C TYR A 147 -13.34 -5.83 11.74
N GLU A 148 -14.40 -6.05 12.53
CA GLU A 148 -15.13 -7.32 12.58
C GLU A 148 -15.73 -7.69 11.20
N ALA A 149 -16.13 -6.70 10.39
CA ALA A 149 -16.64 -6.92 9.03
C ALA A 149 -15.60 -7.54 8.05
N LEU A 150 -14.30 -7.39 8.31
CA LEU A 150 -13.25 -7.96 7.46
C LEU A 150 -12.84 -9.37 7.91
N GLY A 151 -12.84 -9.64 9.22
CA GLY A 151 -12.52 -10.97 9.78
C GLY A 151 -13.69 -11.95 9.74
N ASN A 152 -14.93 -11.47 9.89
CA ASN A 152 -16.09 -12.33 10.18
C ASN A 152 -16.93 -12.70 8.93
N ASN A 153 -16.53 -12.26 7.73
CA ASN A 153 -17.18 -12.66 6.47
C ASN A 153 -16.98 -14.16 6.13
N ASN A 154 -16.04 -14.85 6.77
CA ASN A 154 -15.96 -16.32 6.75
C ASN A 154 -17.19 -17.00 7.39
N ALA A 155 -17.93 -16.32 8.28
CA ALA A 155 -19.09 -16.88 8.97
C ALA A 155 -20.44 -16.50 8.33
N ALA A 156 -20.51 -15.34 7.64
CA ALA A 156 -21.77 -14.79 7.15
C ALA A 156 -22.32 -15.45 5.87
N GLN A 157 -21.45 -16.02 5.01
CA GLN A 157 -21.90 -16.68 3.77
C GLN A 157 -22.37 -18.14 3.94
N ASN A 158 -22.16 -18.75 5.11
CA ASN A 158 -22.62 -20.12 5.40
C ASN A 158 -24.05 -20.20 6.00
N ARG A 159 -24.86 -19.15 5.81
CA ARG A 159 -26.27 -19.08 6.25
C ARG A 159 -27.27 -18.75 5.13
N GLY A 160 -26.95 -19.15 3.90
CA GLY A 160 -27.97 -19.48 2.90
C GLY A 160 -28.34 -20.96 3.06
N GLY A 161 -29.59 -21.28 3.41
CA GLY A 161 -30.02 -22.67 3.60
C GLY A 161 -30.06 -23.44 2.28
N GLY A 162 -29.25 -24.50 2.15
CA GLY A 162 -29.20 -25.34 0.96
C GLY A 162 -28.03 -26.33 0.98
N ASP A 163 -28.33 -27.55 1.42
CA ASP A 163 -27.57 -28.81 1.26
C ASP A 163 -26.09 -28.88 1.70
N SER A 164 -25.80 -29.71 2.71
CA SER A 164 -24.47 -29.89 3.32
C SER A 164 -23.52 -30.83 2.55
N SER A 165 -23.66 -30.88 1.21
CA SER A 165 -22.96 -31.82 0.32
C SER A 165 -22.00 -31.16 -0.67
N ALA A 166 -22.07 -29.83 -0.84
CA ALA A 166 -21.28 -29.09 -1.82
C ALA A 166 -19.82 -28.85 -1.38
N ALA A 167 -18.87 -29.07 -2.29
CA ALA A 167 -17.45 -28.76 -2.08
C ALA A 167 -17.20 -27.24 -2.00
N PRO A 168 -16.21 -26.77 -1.21
CA PRO A 168 -15.95 -25.34 -1.05
C PRO A 168 -15.42 -24.70 -2.33
N PHE A 169 -15.78 -23.43 -2.54
CA PHE A 169 -15.39 -22.66 -3.75
C PHE A 169 -13.90 -22.27 -3.80
N CYS A 170 -13.29 -22.08 -2.63
CA CYS A 170 -11.85 -21.86 -2.46
C CYS A 170 -11.42 -22.74 -1.31
N HIS A 171 -10.42 -23.59 -1.52
CA HIS A 171 -9.85 -24.42 -0.48
C HIS A 171 -8.83 -23.62 0.34
N SER A 172 -8.63 -24.02 1.59
CA SER A 172 -7.48 -23.57 2.38
C SER A 172 -6.32 -24.53 2.13
N PHE A 173 -5.12 -23.98 1.91
CA PHE A 173 -3.95 -24.72 1.47
C PHE A 173 -2.77 -24.53 2.44
N ASP A 174 -2.07 -25.63 2.74
CA ASP A 174 -0.96 -25.69 3.68
C ASP A 174 0.37 -25.87 2.93
N LEU A 175 1.24 -24.87 3.00
CA LEU A 175 2.55 -24.85 2.34
C LEU A 175 3.58 -25.73 3.04
N SER A 176 3.30 -26.27 4.23
CA SER A 176 4.15 -27.30 4.84
C SER A 176 3.91 -28.69 4.23
N LYS A 177 2.79 -28.88 3.53
CA LYS A 177 2.36 -30.14 2.91
C LYS A 177 2.42 -30.07 1.39
N ARG A 178 2.37 -31.23 0.72
CA ARG A 178 2.39 -31.33 -0.75
C ARG A 178 1.21 -32.14 -1.27
N LEU A 179 0.61 -31.67 -2.36
CA LEU A 179 -0.46 -32.37 -3.05
C LEU A 179 0.13 -33.57 -3.81
N SER A 180 -0.31 -34.77 -3.48
CA SER A 180 -0.02 -35.97 -4.27
C SER A 180 -1.06 -36.10 -5.38
N LEU A 181 -0.62 -36.05 -6.63
CA LEU A 181 -1.47 -36.14 -7.82
C LEU A 181 -2.18 -37.50 -7.97
N SER A 182 -1.73 -38.52 -7.24
CA SER A 182 -2.35 -39.86 -7.17
C SER A 182 -3.40 -39.96 -6.05
N SER A 183 -3.64 -38.89 -5.29
CA SER A 183 -4.61 -38.89 -4.18
C SER A 183 -6.02 -38.57 -4.65
N SER A 184 -7.02 -39.12 -3.96
CA SER A 184 -8.46 -38.88 -4.22
C SER A 184 -8.90 -37.41 -4.11
N SER A 185 -8.06 -36.54 -3.55
CA SER A 185 -8.27 -35.09 -3.51
C SER A 185 -7.91 -34.37 -4.82
N CYS A 186 -7.16 -35.00 -5.73
CA CYS A 186 -6.83 -34.47 -7.05
C CYS A 186 -7.81 -35.04 -8.09
N LYS A 187 -8.65 -34.17 -8.66
CA LYS A 187 -9.67 -34.53 -9.67
C LYS A 187 -9.33 -34.04 -11.08
N GLY A 188 -8.44 -33.04 -11.17
CA GLY A 188 -8.03 -32.40 -12.42
C GLY A 188 -6.75 -33.01 -13.01
N SER A 189 -6.34 -32.51 -14.17
CA SER A 189 -5.12 -32.93 -14.86
C SER A 189 -4.11 -31.80 -14.98
N PHE A 190 -2.83 -32.13 -14.77
CA PHE A 190 -1.71 -31.21 -14.98
C PHE A 190 -1.10 -31.45 -16.36
N LEU A 191 -1.05 -30.40 -17.19
CA LEU A 191 -0.60 -30.45 -18.58
C LEU A 191 0.62 -29.52 -18.73
N PRO A 192 1.85 -30.03 -18.55
CA PRO A 192 3.05 -29.26 -18.84
C PRO A 192 3.17 -29.05 -20.35
N ILE A 193 3.33 -27.81 -20.79
CA ILE A 193 3.62 -27.47 -22.18
C ILE A 193 5.15 -27.34 -22.31
N PRO A 194 5.82 -28.24 -23.04
CA PRO A 194 7.27 -28.20 -23.19
C PRO A 194 7.69 -26.91 -23.91
N THR A 195 8.53 -26.11 -23.26
CA THR A 195 9.36 -25.12 -23.96
C THR A 195 10.68 -25.78 -24.35
N PRO A 196 11.32 -25.38 -25.46
CA PRO A 196 12.74 -25.62 -25.62
C PRO A 196 13.45 -25.05 -24.39
N GLY A 197 14.41 -25.79 -23.83
CA GLY A 197 15.10 -25.42 -22.59
C GLY A 197 15.90 -24.12 -22.71
N PRO A 198 16.54 -23.66 -21.61
CA PRO A 198 17.42 -22.50 -21.66
C PRO A 198 18.44 -22.69 -22.80
N PRO A 199 18.72 -21.65 -23.60
CA PRO A 199 19.53 -21.80 -24.80
C PRO A 199 20.95 -22.24 -24.41
N SER A 200 21.32 -23.48 -24.78
CA SER A 200 22.72 -23.90 -24.77
C SER A 200 23.54 -22.94 -25.63
N LEU A 201 24.79 -22.69 -25.23
CA LEU A 201 25.71 -21.75 -25.88
C LEU A 201 25.88 -22.05 -27.39
N GLU A 202 25.65 -23.30 -27.78
CA GLU A 202 25.78 -23.87 -29.13
C GLU A 202 24.49 -23.73 -29.98
N SER A 203 23.32 -23.55 -29.38
CA SER A 203 22.01 -23.60 -30.08
C SER A 203 21.56 -22.26 -30.68
N ARG A 204 22.40 -21.23 -30.64
CA ARG A 204 22.04 -19.82 -30.93
C ARG A 204 21.68 -19.51 -32.39
N HIS A 205 21.81 -20.46 -33.32
CA HIS A 205 21.63 -20.20 -34.75
C HIS A 205 20.26 -20.58 -35.34
N ASN A 206 19.35 -21.23 -34.59
CA ASN A 206 18.05 -21.64 -35.15
C ASN A 206 16.87 -21.75 -34.16
N SER A 207 16.92 -21.06 -33.01
CA SER A 207 15.85 -21.13 -32.00
C SER A 207 14.65 -20.22 -32.34
N SER A 208 13.54 -20.82 -32.78
CA SER A 208 12.27 -20.10 -32.93
C SER A 208 11.57 -19.90 -31.59
N SER A 209 10.96 -18.72 -31.39
CA SER A 209 10.08 -18.42 -30.26
C SER A 209 9.03 -19.51 -30.01
N PRO A 210 8.90 -20.03 -28.77
CA PRO A 210 7.94 -21.10 -28.45
C PRO A 210 6.49 -20.60 -28.37
N PHE A 211 6.25 -19.29 -28.35
CA PHE A 211 4.92 -18.73 -28.13
C PHE A 211 3.89 -19.16 -29.17
N LYS A 212 4.30 -19.32 -30.44
CA LYS A 212 3.40 -19.74 -31.51
C LYS A 212 2.94 -21.19 -31.34
N SER A 213 3.85 -22.11 -30.98
CA SER A 213 3.50 -23.52 -30.73
C SER A 213 2.68 -23.68 -29.44
N ILE A 214 2.93 -22.87 -28.42
CA ILE A 214 2.12 -22.79 -27.19
C ILE A 214 0.67 -22.40 -27.52
N ILE A 215 0.44 -21.33 -28.28
CA ILE A 215 -0.91 -20.90 -28.67
C ILE A 215 -1.62 -21.98 -29.49
N GLN A 216 -0.90 -22.66 -30.39
CA GLN A 216 -1.47 -23.76 -31.16
C GLN A 216 -1.81 -24.99 -30.31
N HIS A 217 -0.95 -25.37 -29.35
CA HIS A 217 -1.23 -26.43 -28.39
C HIS A 217 -2.48 -26.13 -27.54
N LEU A 218 -2.57 -24.91 -27.00
CA LEU A 218 -3.73 -24.46 -26.23
C LEU A 218 -5.01 -24.50 -27.06
N ARG A 219 -4.97 -24.00 -28.30
CA ARG A 219 -6.10 -24.08 -29.25
C ARG A 219 -6.54 -25.53 -29.47
N THR A 220 -5.63 -26.43 -29.85
CA THR A 220 -5.97 -27.84 -30.08
C THR A 220 -6.59 -28.48 -28.85
N LYS A 221 -6.03 -28.23 -27.64
CA LYS A 221 -6.58 -28.78 -26.40
C LYS A 221 -7.99 -28.27 -26.09
N LEU A 222 -8.25 -26.98 -26.30
CA LEU A 222 -9.56 -26.36 -26.11
C LEU A 222 -10.58 -26.87 -27.13
N GLU A 223 -10.18 -27.08 -28.38
CA GLU A 223 -11.04 -27.64 -29.44
C GLU A 223 -11.38 -29.12 -29.21
N THR A 224 -10.49 -29.89 -28.57
CA THR A 224 -10.71 -31.31 -28.23
C THR A 224 -11.42 -31.56 -26.89
N SER A 225 -11.65 -30.52 -26.07
CA SER A 225 -12.21 -30.70 -24.72
C SER A 225 -13.71 -30.46 -24.68
N ASP A 226 -14.41 -31.19 -23.81
CA ASP A 226 -15.85 -31.01 -23.62
C ASP A 226 -16.17 -29.61 -23.09
N SER A 227 -17.31 -29.04 -23.52
CA SER A 227 -17.73 -27.67 -23.16
C SER A 227 -17.91 -27.37 -21.65
N ASN A 228 -17.87 -28.40 -20.80
CA ASN A 228 -17.92 -28.29 -19.33
C ASN A 228 -16.53 -28.38 -18.67
N THR A 229 -15.47 -28.55 -19.47
CA THR A 229 -14.08 -28.64 -19.01
C THR A 229 -13.54 -27.24 -18.75
N ILE A 230 -13.01 -27.02 -17.55
CA ILE A 230 -12.41 -25.74 -17.19
C ILE A 230 -10.89 -25.82 -17.31
N HIS A 231 -10.30 -24.83 -17.96
CA HIS A 231 -8.87 -24.75 -18.26
C HIS A 231 -8.26 -23.52 -17.56
N ARG A 232 -7.16 -23.75 -16.84
CA ARG A 232 -6.37 -22.73 -16.16
C ARG A 232 -4.98 -22.67 -16.80
N ILE A 233 -4.58 -21.53 -17.36
CA ILE A 233 -3.24 -21.31 -17.91
C ILE A 233 -2.36 -20.65 -16.86
N ILE A 234 -1.14 -21.16 -16.71
CA ILE A 234 -0.10 -20.66 -15.82
C ILE A 234 1.14 -20.31 -16.63
N VAL A 235 1.54 -19.04 -16.57
CA VAL A 235 2.73 -18.51 -17.24
C VAL A 235 3.69 -17.92 -16.18
N PRO A 236 4.62 -18.72 -15.65
CA PRO A 236 5.55 -18.28 -14.62
C PRO A 236 6.69 -17.47 -15.23
N SER A 237 6.99 -16.33 -14.59
CA SER A 237 8.15 -15.49 -14.84
C SER A 237 8.39 -15.25 -16.32
N LEU A 238 7.37 -14.73 -17.00
CA LEU A 238 7.37 -14.39 -18.42
C LEU A 238 8.63 -13.58 -18.77
N LEU A 239 9.31 -13.97 -19.85
CA LEU A 239 10.61 -13.44 -20.29
C LEU A 239 11.82 -13.69 -19.35
N SER A 240 11.69 -14.47 -18.27
CA SER A 240 12.84 -14.87 -17.44
C SER A 240 13.91 -15.59 -18.30
N PRO A 241 15.19 -15.16 -18.26
CA PRO A 241 16.28 -15.82 -18.98
C PRO A 241 16.52 -17.29 -18.58
N SER A 242 15.94 -17.74 -17.46
CA SER A 242 15.98 -19.15 -17.03
C SER A 242 15.04 -20.08 -17.82
N ILE A 243 14.03 -19.52 -18.49
CA ILE A 243 12.96 -20.25 -19.20
C ILE A 243 12.91 -19.84 -20.69
N TYR A 244 13.16 -18.56 -20.99
CA TYR A 244 12.98 -17.97 -22.31
C TYR A 244 14.30 -17.50 -22.92
N ALA A 245 14.51 -17.77 -24.21
CA ALA A 245 15.60 -17.20 -24.97
C ALA A 245 15.41 -15.68 -25.19
N ALA A 246 16.49 -14.94 -25.42
CA ALA A 246 16.48 -13.47 -25.52
C ALA A 246 15.54 -12.95 -26.64
N GLU A 247 15.40 -13.73 -27.72
CA GLU A 247 14.51 -13.50 -28.85
C GLU A 247 13.05 -13.34 -28.43
N CYS A 248 12.62 -14.02 -27.35
CA CYS A 248 11.25 -13.96 -26.82
C CYS A 248 10.91 -12.55 -26.30
N SER A 249 11.91 -11.76 -25.92
CA SER A 249 11.72 -10.38 -25.43
C SER A 249 11.47 -9.37 -26.56
N ARG A 250 11.54 -9.78 -27.84
CA ARG A 250 11.16 -8.92 -28.97
C ARG A 250 9.65 -8.62 -28.90
N PRO A 251 9.20 -7.36 -29.07
CA PRO A 251 7.77 -7.02 -29.03
C PRO A 251 6.92 -7.84 -30.01
N THR A 252 7.46 -8.20 -31.17
CA THR A 252 6.80 -9.04 -32.17
C THR A 252 6.48 -10.44 -31.66
N GLU A 253 7.23 -10.97 -30.70
CA GLU A 253 7.02 -12.31 -30.15
C GLU A 253 6.06 -12.27 -28.97
N VAL A 254 6.42 -11.55 -27.90
CA VAL A 254 5.64 -11.55 -26.65
C VAL A 254 4.30 -10.81 -26.76
N LEU A 255 4.19 -9.76 -27.57
CA LEU A 255 2.90 -9.06 -27.72
C LEU A 255 1.95 -9.84 -28.63
N GLN A 256 2.46 -10.53 -29.66
CA GLN A 256 1.63 -11.46 -30.45
C GLN A 256 1.18 -12.67 -29.62
N PHE A 257 2.04 -13.19 -28.74
CA PHE A 257 1.67 -14.22 -27.78
C PHE A 257 0.50 -13.79 -26.89
N LEU A 258 0.64 -12.66 -26.19
CA LEU A 258 -0.39 -12.15 -25.27
C LEU A 258 -1.67 -11.77 -26.00
N HIS A 259 -1.57 -11.19 -27.20
CA HIS A 259 -2.73 -10.91 -28.04
C HIS A 259 -3.46 -12.21 -28.46
N GLY A 260 -2.71 -13.24 -28.87
CA GLY A 260 -3.27 -14.56 -29.19
C GLY A 260 -3.91 -15.25 -27.97
N LEU A 261 -3.30 -15.14 -26.80
CA LEU A 261 -3.83 -15.63 -25.53
C LEU A 261 -5.12 -14.89 -25.13
N ARG A 262 -5.16 -13.57 -25.27
CA ARG A 262 -6.36 -12.74 -25.05
C ARG A 262 -7.49 -13.12 -26.02
N ALA A 263 -7.17 -13.42 -27.28
CA ALA A 263 -8.14 -13.92 -28.26
C ALA A 263 -8.73 -15.28 -27.84
N LEU A 264 -7.91 -16.24 -27.39
CA LEU A 264 -8.39 -17.52 -26.86
C LEU A 264 -9.25 -17.33 -25.59
N LEU A 265 -8.86 -16.43 -24.68
CA LEU A 265 -9.64 -16.12 -23.47
C LEU A 265 -11.02 -15.55 -23.79
N ARG A 266 -11.15 -14.70 -24.81
CA ARG A 266 -12.46 -14.19 -25.25
C ARG A 266 -13.26 -15.22 -26.05
N GLN A 267 -12.62 -16.05 -26.88
CA GLN A 267 -13.27 -17.14 -27.62
C GLN A 267 -13.85 -18.21 -26.67
N TYR A 268 -13.08 -18.61 -25.65
CA TYR A 268 -13.45 -19.65 -24.67
C TYR A 268 -13.86 -19.04 -23.31
N SER A 269 -14.65 -17.97 -23.35
CA SER A 269 -14.95 -17.11 -22.19
C SER A 269 -15.72 -17.78 -21.04
N THR A 270 -16.26 -18.98 -21.22
CA THR A 270 -16.89 -19.78 -20.15
C THR A 270 -15.99 -20.88 -19.59
N GLN A 271 -14.84 -21.14 -20.21
CA GLN A 271 -13.99 -22.31 -19.93
C GLN A 271 -12.53 -21.95 -19.59
N LEU A 272 -12.02 -20.80 -20.06
CA LEU A 272 -10.60 -20.46 -19.96
C LEU A 272 -10.32 -19.31 -18.98
N THR A 273 -9.27 -19.44 -18.16
CA THR A 273 -8.71 -18.36 -17.32
C THR A 273 -7.18 -18.47 -17.27
N ALA A 274 -6.47 -17.35 -17.06
CA ALA A 274 -5.01 -17.33 -17.02
C ALA A 274 -4.42 -16.48 -15.88
N ILE A 275 -3.32 -16.93 -15.29
CA ILE A 275 -2.44 -16.09 -14.46
C ILE A 275 -1.02 -16.10 -15.04
N ILE A 276 -0.46 -14.91 -15.19
CA ILE A 276 0.85 -14.63 -15.77
C ILE A 276 1.67 -13.89 -14.72
N THR A 277 2.92 -14.26 -14.48
CA THR A 277 3.83 -13.49 -13.61
C THR A 277 4.99 -12.92 -14.39
N ILE A 278 5.50 -11.74 -14.01
CA ILE A 278 6.64 -11.08 -14.67
C ILE A 278 7.59 -10.43 -13.63
N PRO A 279 8.91 -10.68 -13.69
CA PRO A 279 9.87 -10.10 -12.76
C PRO A 279 10.22 -8.66 -13.17
N THR A 280 9.68 -7.66 -12.46
CA THR A 280 9.87 -6.25 -12.83
C THR A 280 11.27 -5.71 -12.54
N SER A 281 12.08 -6.45 -11.79
CA SER A 281 13.53 -6.23 -11.65
C SER A 281 14.30 -6.40 -12.96
N LEU A 282 13.85 -7.31 -13.83
CA LEU A 282 14.46 -7.56 -15.15
C LEU A 282 13.76 -6.77 -16.25
N PHE A 283 12.44 -6.60 -16.13
CA PHE A 283 11.61 -5.84 -17.07
C PHE A 283 10.88 -4.72 -16.30
N PRO A 284 11.50 -3.53 -16.16
CA PRO A 284 10.89 -2.44 -15.41
C PRO A 284 9.57 -1.98 -16.04
N ARG A 285 8.59 -1.64 -15.20
CA ARG A 285 7.28 -1.12 -15.62
C ARG A 285 7.34 0.21 -16.37
N SER A 286 8.42 0.96 -16.18
CA SER A 286 8.74 2.16 -16.97
C SER A 286 9.12 1.86 -18.43
N SER A 287 9.37 0.59 -18.78
CA SER A 287 9.63 0.19 -20.16
C SER A 287 8.33 0.11 -20.97
N GLY A 288 8.36 0.59 -22.21
CA GLY A 288 7.21 0.52 -23.11
C GLY A 288 6.73 -0.90 -23.35
N LEU A 289 7.63 -1.90 -23.33
CA LEU A 289 7.27 -3.32 -23.49
C LEU A 289 6.33 -3.78 -22.37
N VAL A 290 6.69 -3.55 -21.10
CA VAL A 290 5.85 -3.95 -19.97
C VAL A 290 4.53 -3.18 -19.98
N ARG A 291 4.54 -1.90 -20.35
CA ARG A 291 3.29 -1.15 -20.51
C ARG A 291 2.34 -1.75 -21.56
N TRP A 292 2.86 -2.30 -22.66
CA TRP A 292 2.04 -3.06 -23.62
C TRP A 292 1.56 -4.41 -23.07
N ILE A 293 2.36 -5.09 -22.24
CA ILE A 293 1.98 -6.34 -21.55
C ILE A 293 0.83 -6.08 -20.55
N GLU A 294 0.90 -4.99 -19.78
CA GLU A 294 -0.18 -4.53 -18.90
C GLU A 294 -1.48 -4.27 -19.68
N LEU A 295 -1.39 -3.53 -20.81
CA LEU A 295 -2.56 -3.16 -21.64
C LEU A 295 -3.22 -4.37 -22.33
N LEU A 296 -2.48 -5.43 -22.62
CA LEU A 296 -3.03 -6.69 -23.15
C LEU A 296 -3.63 -7.59 -22.06
N SER A 297 -3.37 -7.29 -20.78
CA SER A 297 -3.86 -8.03 -19.62
C SER A 297 -5.18 -7.43 -19.09
N ASP A 298 -6.03 -8.25 -18.45
CA ASP A 298 -7.32 -7.75 -17.94
C ASP A 298 -7.22 -7.20 -16.51
N GLY A 299 -6.43 -7.86 -15.67
CA GLY A 299 -6.02 -7.37 -14.35
C GLY A 299 -4.50 -7.26 -14.26
N VAL A 300 -4.03 -6.31 -13.45
CA VAL A 300 -2.59 -6.09 -13.17
C VAL A 300 -2.43 -5.78 -11.69
N VAL A 301 -1.66 -6.61 -10.99
CA VAL A 301 -1.33 -6.49 -9.56
C VAL A 301 0.18 -6.54 -9.39
N GLU A 302 0.73 -5.66 -8.56
CA GLU A 302 2.18 -5.55 -8.30
C GLU A 302 2.48 -5.93 -6.85
N LEU A 303 3.34 -6.92 -6.67
CA LEU A 303 3.93 -7.33 -5.40
C LEU A 303 5.26 -6.61 -5.20
N ILE A 304 5.37 -5.89 -4.08
CA ILE A 304 6.56 -5.14 -3.66
C ILE A 304 7.04 -5.73 -2.32
N PRO A 305 7.91 -6.75 -2.35
CA PRO A 305 8.53 -7.30 -1.14
C PRO A 305 9.28 -6.22 -0.36
N LEU A 306 9.15 -6.23 0.96
CA LEU A 306 9.96 -5.40 1.84
C LEU A 306 11.32 -6.08 2.05
N PRO A 307 12.44 -5.31 2.06
CA PRO A 307 13.73 -5.87 2.42
C PRO A 307 13.69 -6.37 3.86
N ALA A 308 14.17 -7.61 4.07
CA ALA A 308 14.19 -8.26 5.37
C ALA A 308 15.05 -7.46 6.38
N THR A 309 14.40 -6.57 7.13
CA THR A 309 15.07 -5.73 8.12
C THR A 309 15.46 -6.61 9.31
N PRO A 310 16.74 -6.66 9.73
CA PRO A 310 17.18 -7.57 10.79
C PRO A 310 16.43 -7.43 12.13
N ALA A 311 15.80 -6.29 12.39
CA ALA A 311 14.94 -6.06 13.55
C ALA A 311 13.65 -6.92 13.51
N ALA A 312 13.03 -7.11 12.35
CA ALA A 312 11.82 -7.94 12.21
C ALA A 312 12.10 -9.45 12.42
N ALA A 313 13.35 -9.88 12.21
CA ALA A 313 13.81 -11.23 12.53
C ALA A 313 14.32 -11.39 13.98
N ALA A 314 14.35 -10.30 14.76
CA ALA A 314 14.86 -10.27 16.13
C ALA A 314 13.76 -10.11 17.20
N ALA A 315 12.49 -9.97 16.80
CA ALA A 315 11.37 -10.01 17.73
C ALA A 315 11.32 -11.39 18.43
N PRO A 316 11.45 -11.46 19.76
CA PRO A 316 11.51 -12.73 20.47
C PRO A 316 10.15 -13.45 20.43
N PRO A 317 10.13 -14.79 20.37
CA PRO A 317 8.90 -15.53 20.57
C PRO A 317 8.45 -15.38 22.04
N SER A 318 7.23 -14.86 22.21
CA SER A 318 6.50 -14.68 23.47
C SER A 318 6.90 -13.51 24.38
N SER A 319 5.97 -12.56 24.51
CA SER A 319 5.43 -12.21 25.81
C SER A 319 3.94 -12.63 25.83
N LYS A 320 3.47 -13.20 26.94
CA LYS A 320 2.04 -13.44 27.16
C LYS A 320 1.46 -12.22 27.88
N ARG A 321 0.49 -11.54 27.28
CA ARG A 321 -0.52 -10.76 28.04
C ARG A 321 -1.91 -10.99 27.45
N GLY A 322 -2.93 -10.79 28.30
CA GLY A 322 -4.23 -11.44 28.17
C GLY A 322 -5.19 -10.79 27.16
N GLY A 323 -6.19 -11.58 26.74
CA GLY A 323 -7.23 -11.18 25.78
C GLY A 323 -7.08 -11.93 24.44
N SER A 324 -7.93 -12.95 24.23
CA SER A 324 -8.19 -13.67 22.96
C SER A 324 -7.17 -13.44 21.83
N GLY A 325 -5.99 -14.06 21.93
CA GLY A 325 -4.84 -13.71 21.09
C GLY A 325 -4.94 -14.17 19.63
N GLU A 326 -5.20 -13.23 18.72
CA GLU A 326 -4.81 -13.35 17.32
C GLU A 326 -3.39 -12.78 17.14
N LYS A 327 -2.44 -13.59 16.64
CA LYS A 327 -1.08 -13.10 16.36
C LYS A 327 -1.15 -12.06 15.23
N VAL A 328 -0.76 -10.81 15.52
CA VAL A 328 -0.56 -9.78 14.51
C VAL A 328 0.62 -10.20 13.62
N GLU A 329 0.33 -10.51 12.36
CA GLU A 329 1.34 -10.97 11.40
C GLU A 329 2.06 -9.80 10.76
N THR A 330 3.39 -9.78 10.85
CA THR A 330 4.23 -8.74 10.26
C THR A 330 4.12 -8.77 8.73
N PRO A 331 3.81 -7.64 8.07
CA PRO A 331 3.72 -7.57 6.61
C PRO A 331 5.10 -7.84 5.98
N GLN A 332 5.12 -8.69 4.96
CA GLN A 332 6.34 -9.07 4.21
C GLN A 332 6.53 -8.25 2.93
N GLY A 333 5.48 -7.56 2.48
CA GLY A 333 5.52 -6.66 1.34
C GLY A 333 4.24 -5.87 1.16
N PHE A 334 4.25 -4.93 0.23
CA PHE A 334 3.08 -4.20 -0.23
C PHE A 334 2.48 -4.87 -1.48
N LEU A 335 1.16 -4.75 -1.63
CA LEU A 335 0.46 -5.13 -2.85
C LEU A 335 -0.20 -3.87 -3.42
N LYS A 336 -0.02 -3.63 -4.72
CA LYS A 336 -0.69 -2.54 -5.44
C LYS A 336 -1.57 -3.12 -6.54
N VAL A 337 -2.76 -2.56 -6.70
CA VAL A 337 -3.70 -2.92 -7.78
C VAL A 337 -3.64 -1.83 -8.84
N HIS A 338 -3.20 -2.17 -10.05
CA HIS A 338 -3.09 -1.24 -11.18
C HIS A 338 -4.23 -1.37 -12.17
N SER A 339 -4.71 -2.61 -12.36
CA SER A 339 -5.93 -2.92 -13.11
C SER A 339 -6.64 -4.11 -12.50
N LEU A 340 -7.93 -4.22 -12.77
CA LEU A 340 -8.82 -5.28 -12.32
C LEU A 340 -9.67 -5.75 -13.50
N PRO A 341 -9.81 -7.08 -13.72
CA PRO A 341 -10.58 -7.62 -14.84
C PRO A 341 -12.01 -7.09 -14.84
N ILE A 342 -12.56 -6.83 -16.03
CA ILE A 342 -13.92 -6.32 -16.27
C ILE A 342 -14.17 -4.89 -15.77
N TYR A 343 -13.70 -4.55 -14.56
CA TYR A 343 -13.91 -3.25 -13.93
C TYR A 343 -13.27 -2.11 -14.74
N HIS A 344 -12.00 -2.25 -15.12
CA HIS A 344 -11.31 -1.23 -15.91
C HIS A 344 -11.77 -1.23 -17.38
N GLU A 345 -12.21 -2.36 -17.92
CA GLU A 345 -12.82 -2.44 -19.26
C GLU A 345 -14.14 -1.65 -19.35
N LYS A 346 -14.93 -1.61 -18.27
CA LYS A 346 -16.16 -0.80 -18.15
C LYS A 346 -15.87 0.70 -17.91
N GLY A 347 -14.64 1.16 -18.13
CA GLY A 347 -14.23 2.57 -17.99
C GLY A 347 -13.79 2.97 -16.58
N GLY A 348 -13.71 2.04 -15.63
CA GLY A 348 -13.14 2.28 -14.30
C GLY A 348 -13.86 3.29 -13.41
N GLY A 349 -15.04 3.79 -13.81
CA GLY A 349 -15.87 4.71 -13.04
C GLY A 349 -16.64 4.00 -11.92
N GLY A 350 -16.50 4.49 -10.68
CA GLY A 350 -17.11 3.90 -9.47
C GLY A 350 -16.12 3.56 -8.33
N ALA A 351 -14.81 3.66 -8.57
CA ALA A 351 -13.77 3.27 -7.61
C ALA A 351 -13.52 4.28 -6.49
N GLU A 352 -14.33 5.33 -6.38
CA GLU A 352 -14.31 6.26 -5.23
C GLU A 352 -14.77 5.54 -3.94
N THR A 353 -15.54 4.44 -4.06
CA THR A 353 -15.99 3.60 -2.94
C THR A 353 -15.20 2.29 -2.79
N GLY A 354 -14.17 2.04 -3.61
CA GLY A 354 -13.44 0.77 -3.64
C GLY A 354 -12.12 0.81 -2.85
N HIS A 355 -11.92 -0.17 -1.96
CA HIS A 355 -10.69 -0.38 -1.19
C HIS A 355 -9.41 -0.60 -2.05
N PHE A 356 -9.53 -0.63 -3.37
CA PHE A 356 -8.44 -0.85 -4.34
C PHE A 356 -7.36 0.26 -4.37
N ARG A 357 -7.63 1.41 -3.74
CA ARG A 357 -6.66 2.52 -3.54
C ARG A 357 -6.01 2.55 -2.16
N GLU A 358 -6.39 1.64 -1.25
CA GLU A 358 -5.72 1.51 0.04
C GLU A 358 -4.32 0.91 -0.16
N ASN A 359 -3.36 1.28 0.70
CA ASN A 359 -2.07 0.60 0.73
C ASN A 359 -2.31 -0.83 1.23
N LEU A 360 -2.35 -1.82 0.35
CA LEU A 360 -2.47 -3.22 0.75
C LEU A 360 -1.09 -3.76 1.10
N SER A 361 -1.07 -4.73 2.01
CA SER A 361 0.11 -5.49 2.38
C SER A 361 -0.17 -6.98 2.31
N PHE A 362 0.86 -7.76 2.03
CA PHE A 362 0.79 -9.20 2.02
C PHE A 362 1.72 -9.80 3.07
N SER A 363 1.29 -10.93 3.63
CA SER A 363 2.08 -11.79 4.51
C SER A 363 1.86 -13.23 4.08
N LEU A 364 2.95 -14.00 3.98
CA LEU A 364 2.93 -15.42 3.67
C LEU A 364 3.30 -16.23 4.92
N SER A 365 2.38 -17.08 5.35
CA SER A 365 2.56 -18.03 6.44
C SER A 365 2.37 -19.46 5.93
N ALA A 366 3.14 -20.41 6.47
CA ALA A 366 3.06 -21.81 6.02
C ALA A 366 1.65 -22.41 6.24
N THR A 367 0.98 -22.03 7.34
CA THR A 367 -0.31 -22.60 7.77
C THR A 367 -1.53 -21.78 7.36
N LYS A 368 -1.43 -20.45 7.28
CA LYS A 368 -2.53 -19.57 6.82
C LYS A 368 -2.47 -19.24 5.32
N GLY A 369 -1.37 -19.59 4.66
CA GLY A 369 -1.10 -19.26 3.27
C GLY A 369 -0.79 -17.79 3.03
N LEU A 370 -1.10 -17.30 1.82
CA LEU A 370 -0.91 -15.89 1.45
C LEU A 370 -2.13 -15.10 1.91
N VAL A 371 -1.89 -14.11 2.77
CA VAL A 371 -2.92 -13.25 3.35
C VAL A 371 -2.67 -11.82 2.92
N ILE A 372 -3.64 -11.21 2.25
CA ILE A 372 -3.59 -9.80 1.84
C ILE A 372 -4.55 -8.99 2.72
N LYS A 373 -4.06 -7.91 3.35
CA LYS A 373 -4.80 -7.05 4.28
C LYS A 373 -4.40 -5.58 4.07
N PRO A 374 -5.27 -4.59 4.37
CA PRO A 374 -4.88 -3.19 4.45
C PRO A 374 -3.66 -3.00 5.37
N TYR A 375 -2.64 -2.32 4.87
CA TYR A 375 -1.42 -2.06 5.61
C TYR A 375 -1.72 -1.11 6.77
N SER A 376 -1.66 -1.66 7.97
CA SER A 376 -1.67 -0.90 9.21
C SER A 376 -0.25 -0.86 9.74
N LEU A 377 0.23 0.32 10.12
CA LEU A 377 1.48 0.41 10.87
C LEU A 377 1.33 -0.41 12.17
N PRO A 378 2.32 -1.23 12.55
CA PRO A 378 2.27 -1.88 13.86
C PRO A 378 2.14 -0.79 14.93
N PRO A 379 1.34 -1.00 15.99
CA PRO A 379 1.26 -0.04 17.07
C PRO A 379 2.68 0.16 17.61
N MET A 380 3.11 1.42 17.73
CA MET A 380 4.34 1.71 18.44
C MET A 380 4.14 1.23 19.87
N GLU A 381 5.01 0.30 20.31
CA GLU A 381 5.16 0.04 21.73
C GLU A 381 5.59 1.37 22.35
N GLU A 382 4.73 1.94 23.20
CA GLU A 382 5.12 3.07 24.04
C GLU A 382 6.24 2.55 24.95
N GLU A 383 7.44 3.11 24.81
CA GLU A 383 8.54 2.79 25.71
C GLU A 383 8.18 3.27 27.12
N GLU A 384 7.56 2.39 27.93
CA GLU A 384 7.28 2.56 29.37
C GLU A 384 8.60 2.59 30.19
N GLN A 385 9.50 3.51 29.86
CA GLN A 385 10.69 3.88 30.64
C GLN A 385 10.90 5.40 30.65
N ALA A 386 9.84 6.15 30.99
CA ALA A 386 9.91 7.61 31.18
C ALA A 386 9.30 8.12 32.51
N GLU A 387 8.91 7.23 33.43
CA GLU A 387 8.50 7.62 34.80
C GLU A 387 9.70 8.03 35.67
N LYS A 388 10.19 9.27 35.49
CA LYS A 388 10.85 10.13 36.52
C LYS A 388 11.35 11.50 36.03
N ALA A 389 10.78 12.07 34.97
CA ALA A 389 11.16 13.42 34.49
C ALA A 389 10.03 14.46 34.18
N PRO A 390 8.79 14.44 34.73
CA PRO A 390 7.75 15.36 34.27
C PRO A 390 8.01 16.84 34.61
N GLU A 391 8.44 17.13 35.85
CA GLU A 391 8.38 18.49 36.41
C GLU A 391 9.39 19.48 35.82
N LYS A 392 10.50 19.01 35.22
CA LYS A 392 11.47 19.88 34.54
C LYS A 392 11.03 20.20 33.10
N LYS A 393 10.53 19.22 32.35
CA LYS A 393 10.12 19.42 30.94
C LYS A 393 8.90 20.32 30.81
N ALA A 394 7.93 20.22 31.73
CA ALA A 394 6.74 21.08 31.70
C ALA A 394 7.07 22.58 31.85
N LYS A 395 8.07 22.94 32.68
CA LYS A 395 8.50 24.33 32.86
C LYS A 395 9.34 24.87 31.69
N GLU A 396 10.03 24.01 30.97
CA GLU A 396 10.81 24.38 29.79
C GLU A 396 9.94 24.50 28.53
N ALA A 397 8.87 23.71 28.42
CA ALA A 397 7.85 23.84 27.38
C ALA A 397 7.04 25.15 27.50
N ALA A 398 6.64 25.53 28.72
CA ALA A 398 5.78 26.69 28.98
C ALA A 398 6.36 28.07 28.57
N ASN A 399 7.63 28.15 28.15
CA ASN A 399 8.26 29.38 27.67
C ASN A 399 9.06 29.16 26.37
N ARG A 400 8.78 28.09 25.62
CA ARG A 400 9.43 27.84 24.32
C ARG A 400 8.74 28.65 23.23
N GLN A 401 9.50 29.48 22.53
CA GLN A 401 9.02 30.22 21.36
C GLN A 401 9.69 29.70 20.08
N VAL A 402 8.89 29.37 19.07
CA VAL A 402 9.37 28.89 17.77
C VAL A 402 9.72 30.05 16.83
N ARG A 403 10.89 29.97 16.19
CA ARG A 403 11.29 30.87 15.11
C ARG A 403 10.64 30.45 13.79
N ILE A 404 9.80 31.33 13.24
CA ILE A 404 9.14 31.14 11.94
C ILE A 404 9.85 32.02 10.90
N SER A 405 10.50 31.42 9.90
CA SER A 405 11.19 32.15 8.83
C SER A 405 10.22 32.54 7.71
N LYS A 406 9.99 33.85 7.52
CA LYS A 406 9.25 34.42 6.37
C LYS A 406 10.21 34.48 5.17
N ILE A 407 9.98 33.64 4.16
CA ILE A 407 10.81 33.58 2.94
C ILE A 407 9.91 33.60 1.71
N ALA A 408 10.04 34.64 0.87
CA ALA A 408 9.24 34.83 -0.35
C ALA A 408 7.71 34.69 -0.13
N GLY A 409 7.21 35.21 1.00
CA GLY A 409 5.80 35.14 1.39
C GLY A 409 5.35 33.83 2.05
N ARG A 410 6.24 32.84 2.19
CA ARG A 410 5.98 31.54 2.83
C ARG A 410 6.52 31.53 4.27
N TYR A 411 5.86 30.78 5.16
CA TYR A 411 6.21 30.69 6.58
C TYR A 411 6.83 29.32 6.86
N LEU A 412 8.14 29.28 7.10
CA LEU A 412 8.91 28.03 7.17
C LEU A 412 9.50 27.78 8.56
N VAL A 413 9.39 26.54 9.04
CA VAL A 413 10.05 26.05 10.26
C VAL A 413 11.06 24.97 9.88
N PHE A 414 12.32 25.17 10.28
CA PHE A 414 13.46 24.35 9.88
C PHE A 414 13.96 23.40 10.99
N ASP A 415 13.57 23.64 12.24
CA ASP A 415 13.99 22.82 13.39
C ASP A 415 12.98 21.69 13.66
N ILE A 416 13.47 20.49 13.94
CA ILE A 416 12.63 19.31 14.19
C ILE A 416 11.96 19.35 15.56
N ASP A 417 12.63 19.93 16.57
CA ASP A 417 12.10 20.01 17.93
C ASP A 417 10.97 21.04 17.99
N ASP A 418 11.09 22.14 17.22
CA ASP A 418 10.04 23.15 17.07
C ASP A 418 8.82 22.63 16.31
N VAL A 419 9.03 21.86 15.22
CA VAL A 419 7.94 21.17 14.51
C VAL A 419 7.23 20.17 15.42
N ALA A 420 7.98 19.41 16.23
CA ALA A 420 7.41 18.47 17.20
C ALA A 420 6.63 19.18 18.32
N TYR A 421 7.14 20.32 18.81
CA TYR A 421 6.48 21.17 19.81
C TYR A 421 5.16 21.75 19.28
N ILE A 422 5.18 22.41 18.12
CA ILE A 422 3.99 22.99 17.47
C ILE A 422 2.89 21.95 17.26
N ARG A 423 3.24 20.74 16.83
CA ARG A 423 2.25 19.67 16.65
C ARG A 423 1.65 19.17 17.97
N ARG A 424 2.48 19.00 19.01
CA ARG A 424 2.06 18.40 20.29
C ARG A 424 1.29 19.39 21.16
N GLU A 425 1.80 20.60 21.33
CA GLU A 425 1.24 21.59 22.27
C GLU A 425 0.19 22.50 21.62
N HIS A 426 0.20 22.64 20.29
CA HIS A 426 -0.71 23.55 19.57
C HIS A 426 -1.57 22.87 18.50
N GLY A 427 -1.43 21.56 18.27
CA GLY A 427 -2.28 20.80 17.34
C GLY A 427 -2.13 21.17 15.86
N ILE A 428 -1.10 21.95 15.52
CA ILE A 428 -0.82 22.44 14.17
C ILE A 428 -0.07 21.36 13.40
N CYS A 429 -0.62 20.94 12.25
CA CYS A 429 -0.02 19.86 11.46
C CYS A 429 1.01 20.36 10.46
N ALA A 430 0.70 21.48 9.78
CA ALA A 430 1.50 22.07 8.72
C ALA A 430 1.89 21.05 7.60
N VAL A 431 2.78 21.44 6.68
CA VAL A 431 3.13 20.61 5.50
C VAL A 431 4.65 20.51 5.32
N PHE A 432 5.22 19.31 5.25
CA PHE A 432 6.62 19.13 4.87
C PHE A 432 6.83 19.51 3.39
N VAL A 433 7.83 20.35 3.09
CA VAL A 433 8.09 20.86 1.73
C VAL A 433 9.53 20.72 1.26
N GLY A 434 10.46 20.31 2.13
CA GLY A 434 11.85 20.09 1.75
C GLY A 434 12.16 18.71 1.19
N THR A 435 13.39 18.49 0.74
CA THR A 435 13.87 17.18 0.30
C THR A 435 14.51 16.39 1.44
N ILE A 436 14.47 15.06 1.37
CA ILE A 436 15.18 14.20 2.32
C ILE A 436 16.67 14.16 1.92
N PRO A 437 17.64 14.57 2.76
CA PRO A 437 19.06 14.66 2.36
C PRO A 437 19.69 13.34 1.91
N GLN A 438 19.11 12.20 2.31
CA GLN A 438 19.56 10.86 1.91
C GLN A 438 18.93 10.37 0.58
N ALA A 439 17.88 11.03 0.10
CA ALA A 439 17.13 10.67 -1.10
C ALA A 439 16.65 11.93 -1.86
N PRO A 440 17.56 12.78 -2.38
CA PRO A 440 17.23 14.11 -2.90
C PRO A 440 16.38 14.11 -4.19
N THR A 441 16.29 12.97 -4.88
CA THR A 441 15.47 12.79 -6.10
C THR A 441 14.05 12.28 -5.79
N GLN A 442 13.70 12.09 -4.52
CA GLN A 442 12.41 11.53 -4.10
C GLN A 442 11.41 12.63 -3.76
N ASN A 443 10.38 12.79 -4.59
CA ASN A 443 9.33 13.79 -4.40
C ASN A 443 8.05 13.25 -3.71
N VAL A 444 8.09 12.03 -3.16
CA VAL A 444 6.92 11.35 -2.55
C VAL A 444 6.84 11.57 -1.04
N PHE A 445 7.98 11.57 -0.35
CA PHE A 445 8.07 11.93 1.06
C PHE A 445 8.97 13.16 1.16
N LEU A 446 8.38 14.26 1.61
CA LEU A 446 9.05 15.53 1.81
C LEU A 446 9.56 15.61 3.26
N GLY A 447 10.70 16.26 3.44
CA GLY A 447 11.36 16.50 4.71
C GLY A 447 11.28 17.96 5.14
N LEU A 448 12.12 18.35 6.10
CA LEU A 448 12.26 19.73 6.55
C LEU A 448 12.79 20.65 5.42
N PRO A 449 12.34 21.91 5.32
CA PRO A 449 11.44 22.59 6.25
C PRO A 449 9.98 22.16 6.15
N VAL A 450 9.25 22.45 7.22
CA VAL A 450 7.78 22.47 7.24
C VAL A 450 7.30 23.87 6.88
N GLU A 451 6.32 23.96 6.01
CA GLU A 451 5.57 25.17 5.69
C GLU A 451 4.29 25.23 6.55
N LEU A 452 4.17 26.32 7.29
CA LEU A 452 2.95 26.71 7.99
C LEU A 452 2.03 27.47 7.02
N TYR A 453 0.72 27.31 7.21
CA TYR A 453 -0.24 28.29 6.70
C TYR A 453 0.01 29.68 7.31
N ALA A 454 -0.39 30.72 6.59
CA ALA A 454 -0.27 32.10 7.05
C ALA A 454 -1.05 32.30 8.38
N GLU A 455 -2.18 31.62 8.48
CA GLU A 455 -3.08 31.66 9.63
C GLU A 455 -2.59 30.78 10.79
N GLU A 456 -1.88 29.67 10.50
CA GLU A 456 -1.16 28.88 11.53
C GLU A 456 0.02 29.69 12.11
N ALA A 457 0.78 30.38 11.27
CA ALA A 457 1.85 31.27 11.71
C ALA A 457 1.31 32.43 12.56
N ARG A 458 0.19 33.05 12.15
CA ARG A 458 -0.48 34.10 12.95
C ARG A 458 -0.97 33.56 14.30
N LEU A 459 -1.60 32.39 14.31
CA LEU A 459 -2.09 31.73 15.53
C LEU A 459 -0.97 31.44 16.55
N LEU A 460 0.23 31.08 16.09
CA LEU A 460 1.39 30.88 16.97
C LEU A 460 1.92 32.19 17.57
N VAL A 461 1.86 33.29 16.82
CA VAL A 461 2.21 34.63 17.32
C VAL A 461 1.18 35.10 18.34
N ASP A 462 -0.11 34.98 18.05
CA ASP A 462 -1.20 35.39 18.95
C ASP A 462 -1.14 34.61 20.28
N LYS A 463 -0.81 33.31 20.24
CA LYS A 463 -0.57 32.48 21.43
C LYS A 463 0.77 32.74 22.14
N LYS A 464 1.58 33.71 21.70
CA LYS A 464 2.95 34.01 22.19
C LYS A 464 3.92 32.82 22.12
N ALA A 465 3.60 31.80 21.32
CA ALA A 465 4.33 30.54 21.18
C ALA A 465 5.29 30.49 19.99
N GLY A 466 5.26 31.51 19.12
CA GLY A 466 6.21 31.67 18.03
C GLY A 466 6.34 33.14 17.62
N TYR A 467 7.36 33.43 16.82
CA TYR A 467 7.62 34.76 16.28
C TYR A 467 8.11 34.66 14.84
N VAL A 468 7.67 35.61 14.00
CA VAL A 468 8.01 35.64 12.57
C VAL A 468 9.21 36.54 12.33
N VAL A 469 10.15 36.05 11.53
CA VAL A 469 11.42 36.70 11.21
C VAL A 469 11.57 36.85 9.69
N ASP A 470 12.01 38.01 9.21
CA ASP A 470 12.44 38.14 7.81
C ASP A 470 13.84 37.53 7.64
N ASP A 471 13.85 36.23 7.35
CA ASP A 471 15.08 35.46 7.22
C ASP A 471 15.89 35.90 5.99
N VAL A 472 15.26 36.52 4.98
CA VAL A 472 15.95 37.03 3.78
C VAL A 472 16.74 38.29 4.13
N ALA A 473 16.10 39.25 4.80
CA ALA A 473 16.76 40.46 5.28
C ALA A 473 17.86 40.14 6.32
N ASP A 474 17.62 39.21 7.24
CA ASP A 474 18.62 38.74 8.21
C ASP A 474 19.84 38.13 7.51
N HIS A 475 19.65 37.24 6.54
CA HIS A 475 20.77 36.62 5.84
C HIS A 475 21.56 37.63 4.99
N LEU A 476 20.90 38.55 4.30
CA LEU A 476 21.58 39.57 3.49
C LEU A 476 22.36 40.58 4.35
N SER A 477 21.80 41.01 5.48
CA SER A 477 22.49 41.88 6.43
C SER A 477 23.68 41.17 7.10
N GLN A 478 23.53 39.91 7.52
CA GLN A 478 24.66 39.14 8.04
C GLN A 478 25.75 38.92 6.98
N LEU A 479 25.40 38.53 5.75
CA LEU A 479 26.39 38.31 4.68
C LEU A 479 27.20 39.58 4.33
N THR A 480 26.62 40.77 4.49
CA THR A 480 27.29 42.05 4.24
C THR A 480 28.05 42.60 5.44
N LEU A 481 27.61 42.31 6.68
CA LEU A 481 28.20 42.84 7.92
C LEU A 481 29.13 41.84 8.66
N MET A 482 29.18 40.57 8.25
CA MET A 482 29.93 39.53 8.95
C MET A 482 31.43 39.82 9.05
N SER A 483 31.90 40.01 10.28
CA SER A 483 33.34 40.15 10.55
C SER A 483 34.14 38.89 10.12
N PRO A 484 35.41 39.03 9.70
CA PRO A 484 36.27 37.88 9.39
C PRO A 484 36.42 36.90 10.56
N ALA A 485 36.34 37.39 11.81
CA ALA A 485 36.39 36.58 13.01
C ALA A 485 35.13 35.72 13.17
N SER A 486 33.94 36.32 13.04
CA SER A 486 32.64 35.61 13.09
C SER A 486 32.56 34.54 12.01
N ARG A 487 33.00 34.87 10.78
CA ARG A 487 33.07 33.92 9.66
C ARG A 487 34.01 32.75 9.93
N LYS A 488 35.16 33.00 10.56
CA LYS A 488 36.11 31.96 10.97
C LYS A 488 35.52 31.03 12.05
N ALA A 489 34.84 31.58 13.05
CA ALA A 489 34.18 30.83 14.11
C ALA A 489 33.06 29.91 13.54
N TYR A 490 32.23 30.42 12.62
CA TYR A 490 31.22 29.62 11.94
C TYR A 490 31.80 28.48 11.09
N LEU A 491 32.86 28.74 10.33
CA LEU A 491 33.55 27.69 9.57
C LEU A 491 34.20 26.65 10.50
N GLN A 492 34.64 27.04 11.70
CA GLN A 492 35.13 26.11 12.72
C GLN A 492 33.99 25.24 13.29
N SER A 493 32.82 25.81 13.59
CA SER A 493 31.68 25.03 14.12
C SER A 493 31.18 23.99 13.11
N ILE A 494 31.04 24.36 11.82
CA ILE A 494 30.74 23.40 10.74
C ILE A 494 31.79 22.29 10.67
N ASN A 495 33.08 22.62 10.76
CA ASN A 495 34.14 21.61 10.69
C ASN A 495 34.12 20.66 11.90
N VAL A 496 33.73 21.12 13.09
CA VAL A 496 33.49 20.26 14.26
C VAL A 496 32.28 19.35 14.04
N GLN A 497 31.16 19.88 13.54
CA GLN A 497 29.97 19.09 13.21
C GLN A 497 30.27 18.02 12.15
N ARG A 498 31.03 18.35 11.08
CA ARG A 498 31.48 17.39 10.05
C ARG A 498 32.34 16.26 10.64
N LYS A 499 33.23 16.56 11.59
CA LYS A 499 34.02 15.53 12.30
C LYS A 499 33.12 14.60 13.11
N ARG A 500 32.18 15.15 13.90
CA ARG A 500 31.22 14.37 14.69
C ARG A 500 30.32 13.49 13.81
N ALA A 501 29.73 14.06 12.75
CA ALA A 501 28.89 13.32 11.81
C ALA A 501 29.66 12.16 11.13
N LYS A 502 30.93 12.37 10.79
CA LYS A 502 31.79 11.29 10.28
C LYS A 502 32.04 10.20 11.34
N GLN A 503 32.35 10.56 12.58
CA GLN A 503 32.54 9.58 13.66
C GLN A 503 31.32 8.68 13.83
N VAL A 504 30.12 9.26 13.92
CA VAL A 504 28.85 8.51 14.00
C VAL A 504 28.63 7.60 12.79
N GLN A 505 28.95 8.06 11.57
CA GLN A 505 28.85 7.21 10.37
C GLN A 505 29.87 6.06 10.35
N ASP A 506 31.10 6.31 10.79
CA ASP A 506 32.16 5.30 10.82
C ASP A 506 31.90 4.26 11.94
N GLU A 507 31.37 4.69 13.09
CA GLU A 507 30.86 3.83 14.17
C GLU A 507 29.68 2.97 13.71
N ALA A 508 28.66 3.54 13.05
CA ALA A 508 27.52 2.79 12.52
C ALA A 508 27.95 1.75 11.46
N LYS A 509 28.93 2.09 10.60
CA LYS A 509 29.53 1.15 9.64
C LYS A 509 30.34 0.06 10.35
N ALA A 510 31.09 0.39 11.40
CA ALA A 510 31.85 -0.57 12.20
C ALA A 510 30.90 -1.56 12.92
N GLN A 511 29.85 -1.07 13.57
CA GLN A 511 28.81 -1.90 14.20
C GLN A 511 28.11 -2.81 13.17
N THR A 512 27.83 -2.29 11.97
CA THR A 512 27.25 -3.10 10.89
C THR A 512 28.21 -4.21 10.45
N ARG A 513 29.50 -3.88 10.23
CA ARG A 513 30.54 -4.86 9.87
C ARG A 513 30.77 -5.92 10.95
N ALA A 514 30.74 -5.53 12.24
CA ALA A 514 30.81 -6.47 13.36
C ALA A 514 29.62 -7.44 13.33
N LYS A 515 28.38 -6.94 13.25
CA LYS A 515 27.17 -7.77 13.12
C LYS A 515 27.18 -8.70 11.90
N PHE A 516 27.86 -8.34 10.81
CA PHE A 516 28.09 -9.23 9.67
C PHE A 516 29.15 -10.31 9.95
N LYS A 517 30.27 -9.98 10.60
CA LYS A 517 31.27 -10.97 11.05
C LYS A 517 30.67 -11.97 12.03
N ASP A 518 29.97 -11.50 13.06
CA ASP A 518 29.31 -12.36 14.06
C ASP A 518 28.33 -13.35 13.42
N LYS A 519 27.67 -12.96 12.31
CA LYS A 519 26.79 -13.83 11.53
C LYS A 519 27.54 -14.88 10.73
N ILE A 520 28.70 -14.54 10.16
CA ILE A 520 29.57 -15.48 9.42
C ILE A 520 30.18 -16.50 10.39
N GLU A 521 30.74 -16.04 11.51
CA GLU A 521 31.34 -16.91 12.53
C GLU A 521 30.30 -17.87 13.15
N LYS A 522 29.07 -17.40 13.40
CA LYS A 522 27.95 -18.28 13.82
C LYS A 522 27.47 -19.25 12.74
N ALA A 523 27.63 -18.92 11.46
CA ALA A 523 27.33 -19.84 10.36
C ALA A 523 28.42 -20.92 10.23
N GLU A 524 29.69 -20.56 10.37
CA GLU A 524 30.81 -21.51 10.38
C GLU A 524 30.79 -22.45 11.59
N GLN A 525 30.47 -21.94 12.79
CA GLN A 525 30.26 -22.79 13.97
C GLN A 525 29.10 -23.79 13.77
N LYS A 526 27.98 -23.37 13.17
CA LYS A 526 26.90 -24.29 12.80
C LYS A 526 27.35 -25.35 11.78
N LYS A 527 28.26 -25.01 10.86
CA LYS A 527 28.78 -25.96 9.86
C LYS A 527 29.76 -26.98 10.46
N LYS A 528 30.48 -26.62 11.52
CA LYS A 528 31.39 -27.52 12.27
C LYS A 528 30.69 -28.48 13.27
N LEU A 529 29.39 -28.33 13.47
CA LEU A 529 28.57 -29.20 14.35
C LEU A 529 27.79 -30.29 13.58
N ALA A 530 27.92 -30.34 12.26
CA ALA A 530 27.47 -31.47 11.45
C ALA A 530 28.67 -32.39 11.15
N VAL A 531 28.62 -33.63 11.61
CA VAL A 531 29.62 -34.66 11.33
C VAL A 531 29.45 -35.12 9.87
N PRO A 532 30.52 -35.24 9.06
CA PRO A 532 30.46 -35.88 7.76
C PRO A 532 30.66 -37.39 7.88
N GLU A 533 29.89 -38.17 7.12
CA GLU A 533 30.28 -39.52 6.69
C GLU A 533 31.15 -39.38 5.44
N GLU A 534 32.23 -40.17 5.36
CA GLU A 534 33.20 -40.17 4.26
C GLU A 534 32.95 -41.35 3.33
N GLU A 535 33.05 -41.14 2.02
CA GLU A 535 33.55 -42.11 1.05
C GLU A 535 34.07 -41.34 -0.19
N GLU A 536 35.39 -41.38 -0.33
CA GLU A 536 36.27 -41.40 -1.52
C GLU A 536 35.58 -41.65 -2.89
N GLU A 537 36.04 -41.19 -4.07
CA GLU A 537 37.30 -40.61 -4.59
C GLU A 537 36.92 -39.53 -5.67
N GLU A 538 37.78 -38.77 -6.39
CA GLU A 538 39.24 -38.77 -6.63
C GLU A 538 39.73 -37.28 -6.72
N GLU A 539 40.62 -36.93 -7.67
CA GLU A 539 41.28 -35.62 -7.84
C GLU A 539 40.78 -34.78 -9.05
N ASP A 540 40.88 -33.45 -8.95
CA ASP A 540 41.90 -32.71 -9.74
C ASP A 540 42.17 -31.31 -9.16
N VAL A 541 43.43 -30.88 -9.11
CA VAL A 541 43.88 -29.65 -8.41
C VAL A 541 44.73 -28.78 -9.33
N LEU A 542 44.23 -27.61 -9.74
CA LEU A 542 45.12 -26.57 -10.29
C LEU A 542 44.72 -25.10 -10.01
N LEU A 543 45.26 -24.61 -8.90
CA LEU A 543 45.99 -23.35 -8.74
C LEU A 543 45.55 -22.05 -9.46
N THR A 544 45.31 -21.06 -8.59
CA THR A 544 45.62 -19.63 -8.77
C THR A 544 46.93 -19.33 -9.54
N GLY A 545 46.95 -18.39 -10.50
CA GLY A 545 48.20 -18.14 -11.26
C GLY A 545 48.36 -16.93 -12.22
N LYS A 546 47.76 -15.76 -11.97
CA LYS A 546 48.23 -14.39 -12.31
C LYS A 546 49.04 -14.07 -13.62
N SER A 547 48.65 -12.94 -14.26
CA SER A 547 49.41 -12.14 -15.27
C SER A 547 49.33 -12.68 -16.73
N MET A 548 49.44 -11.91 -17.83
CA MET A 548 50.10 -10.61 -18.11
C MET A 548 49.30 -9.68 -19.06
N SER A 549 49.78 -8.44 -19.18
CA SER A 549 49.39 -7.37 -20.11
C SER A 549 49.73 -7.59 -21.59
N LEU A 550 49.08 -6.86 -22.50
CA LEU A 550 49.80 -6.13 -23.56
C LEU A 550 49.15 -4.76 -23.91
N SER A 551 50.00 -3.85 -24.35
CA SER A 551 49.86 -2.40 -24.48
C SER A 551 49.10 -1.87 -25.70
N THR A 552 48.56 -0.65 -25.56
CA THR A 552 48.88 0.46 -26.49
C THR A 552 49.41 1.64 -25.68
N SER A 553 50.32 2.42 -26.27
CA SER A 553 51.18 3.38 -25.58
C SER A 553 50.98 4.82 -26.07
N GLY A 554 51.20 5.79 -25.18
CA GLY A 554 51.41 7.20 -25.56
C GLY A 554 50.56 8.20 -24.77
N GLU A 555 51.03 8.63 -23.59
CA GLU A 555 51.55 10.00 -23.34
C GLU A 555 51.62 10.32 -21.84
N GLN A 556 52.48 11.28 -21.50
CA GLN A 556 52.88 11.59 -20.13
C GLN A 556 51.88 12.52 -19.44
N GLN A 557 51.62 12.37 -18.12
CA GLN A 557 51.75 13.47 -17.14
C GLN A 557 51.45 13.09 -15.67
N LYS A 558 52.26 13.69 -14.78
CA LYS A 558 52.03 14.07 -13.36
C LYS A 558 51.37 13.08 -12.38
N GLN A 559 52.08 12.84 -11.27
CA GLN A 559 51.53 12.27 -10.04
C GLN A 559 50.31 13.09 -9.54
N LEU A 560 49.15 12.44 -9.41
CA LEU A 560 48.01 13.02 -8.69
C LEU A 560 48.25 12.96 -7.17
N PRO A 561 47.88 14.01 -6.41
CA PRO A 561 47.97 13.98 -4.96
C PRO A 561 46.99 12.96 -4.36
N LYS A 562 47.37 12.35 -3.22
CA LYS A 562 46.52 11.44 -2.44
C LYS A 562 45.12 12.04 -2.27
N PRO A 563 44.03 11.26 -2.44
CA PRO A 563 42.68 11.80 -2.36
C PRO A 563 42.47 12.44 -0.99
N LYS A 564 42.23 13.76 -0.98
CA LYS A 564 41.75 14.45 0.22
C LYS A 564 40.50 13.72 0.67
N VAL A 565 40.49 13.25 1.92
CA VAL A 565 39.33 12.58 2.52
C VAL A 565 38.16 13.56 2.47
N VAL A 566 37.24 13.35 1.53
CA VAL A 566 36.04 14.17 1.38
C VAL A 566 35.17 13.89 2.59
N LEU A 567 35.22 14.80 3.57
CA LEU A 567 34.31 14.77 4.70
C LEU A 567 32.88 14.97 4.19
N PRO A 568 31.88 14.29 4.76
CA PRO A 568 30.48 14.48 4.37
C PRO A 568 30.10 15.96 4.50
N ALA A 569 29.37 16.47 3.51
CA ALA A 569 28.83 17.82 3.54
C ALA A 569 27.68 17.87 4.56
N VAL A 570 28.00 18.25 5.80
CA VAL A 570 26.98 18.66 6.76
C VAL A 570 26.52 20.06 6.37
N THR A 571 25.24 20.16 6.02
CA THR A 571 24.47 21.40 5.88
C THR A 571 23.57 21.50 7.12
N PRO A 572 23.73 22.50 7.99
CA PRO A 572 22.81 22.68 9.11
C PRO A 572 21.41 23.01 8.57
N THR A 573 20.36 22.49 9.21
CA THR A 573 18.97 22.78 8.83
C THR A 573 18.58 24.22 9.17
N THR A 574 19.14 24.79 10.24
CA THR A 574 18.85 26.14 10.73
C THR A 574 20.05 27.06 10.65
N SER A 575 19.83 28.32 10.27
CA SER A 575 20.86 29.38 10.27
C SER A 575 21.00 30.11 11.61
N SER A 576 20.37 29.64 12.69
CA SER A 576 20.36 30.29 14.01
C SER A 576 21.76 30.55 14.58
N ALA A 577 22.77 29.75 14.19
CA ALA A 577 24.16 29.93 14.58
C ALA A 577 24.87 31.11 13.86
N LEU A 578 24.24 31.73 12.86
CA LEU A 578 24.72 32.92 12.15
C LEU A 578 23.99 34.21 12.55
N ILE A 579 22.76 34.10 13.05
CA ILE A 579 21.85 35.23 13.27
C ILE A 579 21.72 35.45 14.77
N THR A 580 22.51 36.40 15.29
CA THR A 580 22.58 36.68 16.75
C THR A 580 21.41 37.51 17.26
N SER A 581 20.77 38.28 16.36
CA SER A 581 19.58 39.09 16.64
C SER A 581 18.66 39.00 15.41
N PRO A 582 17.47 38.40 15.50
CA PRO A 582 16.55 38.30 14.37
C PRO A 582 15.77 39.61 14.15
N ASN A 583 15.58 40.04 12.90
CA ASN A 583 14.64 41.12 12.60
C ASN A 583 13.21 40.57 12.62
N LEU A 584 12.49 40.90 13.68
CA LEU A 584 11.06 40.57 13.83
C LEU A 584 10.26 41.29 12.74
N VAL A 585 9.36 40.55 12.10
CA VAL A 585 8.39 41.13 11.15
C VAL A 585 7.39 41.97 11.94
N PRO A 586 7.14 43.24 11.56
CA PRO A 586 6.17 44.09 12.26
C PRO A 586 4.76 43.50 12.22
N ASP A 587 3.94 43.75 13.25
CA ASP A 587 2.57 43.23 13.33
C ASP A 587 1.68 43.62 12.14
N SER A 588 1.95 44.76 11.51
CA SER A 588 1.28 45.24 10.30
C SER A 588 1.57 44.42 9.04
N GLU A 589 2.61 43.59 9.06
CA GLU A 589 3.03 42.70 7.97
C GLU A 589 2.71 41.22 8.25
N LEU A 590 2.08 40.91 9.38
CA LEU A 590 1.60 39.58 9.69
C LEU A 590 0.30 39.27 8.92
N PRO A 591 0.02 37.98 8.65
CA PRO A 591 -1.25 37.56 8.06
C PRO A 591 -2.46 38.00 8.89
N SER A 592 -3.58 38.25 8.21
CA SER A 592 -4.86 38.40 8.89
C SER A 592 -5.27 37.06 9.53
N PRO A 593 -5.75 37.04 10.79
CA PRO A 593 -6.15 35.80 11.45
C PRO A 593 -7.42 35.23 10.82
N CYS A 594 -7.44 33.93 10.50
CA CYS A 594 -8.66 33.24 10.06
C CYS A 594 -9.49 32.82 11.30
N PRO A 595 -10.69 33.42 11.53
CA PRO A 595 -11.45 33.15 12.75
C PRO A 595 -11.90 31.69 12.85
N LEU A 596 -12.24 31.06 11.72
CA LEU A 596 -12.66 29.66 11.68
C LEU A 596 -11.52 28.70 12.07
N HIS A 597 -10.29 28.96 11.59
CA HIS A 597 -9.12 28.16 11.93
C HIS A 597 -8.81 28.23 13.44
N THR A 598 -8.80 29.44 14.00
CA THR A 598 -8.62 29.66 15.45
C THR A 598 -9.73 28.99 16.28
N TYR A 599 -11.00 29.15 15.88
CA TYR A 599 -12.17 28.56 16.55
C TYR A 599 -12.11 27.02 16.61
N LEU A 600 -11.67 26.39 15.52
CA LEU A 600 -11.52 24.93 15.41
C LEU A 600 -10.31 24.44 16.21
N ASN A 601 -9.15 25.09 16.08
CA ASN A 601 -7.95 24.73 16.84
C ASN A 601 -8.14 24.87 18.36
N ALA A 602 -8.83 25.92 18.82
CA ALA A 602 -9.18 26.10 20.23
C ALA A 602 -10.07 24.97 20.80
N ARG A 603 -10.82 24.27 19.93
CA ARG A 603 -11.65 23.10 20.28
C ARG A 603 -10.91 21.76 20.10
N GLY A 604 -9.59 21.78 19.91
CA GLY A 604 -8.76 20.58 19.77
C GLY A 604 -8.85 19.90 18.40
N TYR A 605 -9.48 20.53 17.40
CA TYR A 605 -9.47 20.01 16.04
C TYR A 605 -8.10 20.23 15.38
N PHE A 606 -7.62 19.21 14.68
CA PHE A 606 -6.42 19.28 13.87
C PHE A 606 -6.82 19.61 12.43
N ILE A 607 -6.00 20.41 11.74
CA ILE A 607 -6.29 20.95 10.42
C ILE A 607 -5.15 20.60 9.45
N THR A 608 -5.48 20.24 8.22
CA THR A 608 -4.53 20.02 7.12
C THR A 608 -5.09 20.59 5.80
N PRO A 609 -4.29 20.72 4.71
CA PRO A 609 -4.78 21.21 3.42
C PRO A 609 -6.04 20.49 2.90
N GLY A 610 -7.10 21.25 2.63
CA GLY A 610 -8.35 20.73 2.06
C GLY A 610 -8.31 20.54 0.54
N LEU A 611 -7.39 21.19 -0.17
CA LEU A 611 -7.41 21.41 -1.62
C LEU A 611 -7.66 20.13 -2.45
N ARG A 612 -7.08 18.99 -2.03
CA ARG A 612 -7.26 17.67 -2.66
C ARG A 612 -8.73 17.23 -2.76
N PHE A 613 -9.59 17.75 -1.89
CA PHE A 613 -11.00 17.41 -1.75
C PHE A 613 -11.95 18.56 -2.10
N GLY A 614 -11.44 19.71 -2.59
CA GLY A 614 -12.26 20.86 -2.99
C GLY A 614 -12.81 21.70 -1.83
N GLY A 615 -12.06 21.82 -0.74
CA GLY A 615 -12.25 22.83 0.31
C GLY A 615 -10.90 23.43 0.73
N ASP A 616 -10.91 24.45 1.57
CA ASP A 616 -9.68 25.12 2.03
C ASP A 616 -8.92 24.22 3.02
N TYR A 617 -9.66 23.59 3.94
CA TYR A 617 -9.15 22.79 5.04
C TYR A 617 -9.79 21.40 5.10
N SER A 618 -9.03 20.37 5.48
CA SER A 618 -9.54 19.10 6.02
C SER A 618 -9.44 19.14 7.55
N VAL A 619 -10.56 18.92 8.24
CA VAL A 619 -10.65 19.07 9.70
C VAL A 619 -10.88 17.72 10.38
N TYR A 620 -10.05 17.44 11.38
CA TYR A 620 -9.95 16.16 12.08
C TYR A 620 -10.27 16.35 13.57
N PRO A 621 -11.03 15.44 14.22
CA PRO A 621 -11.37 15.53 15.64
C PRO A 621 -10.18 15.26 16.59
N GLY A 622 -8.98 15.03 16.05
CA GLY A 622 -7.74 14.74 16.75
C GLY A 622 -6.62 14.51 15.75
N ASP A 623 -5.43 14.07 16.19
CA ASP A 623 -4.26 13.92 15.32
C ASP A 623 -4.56 13.12 14.02
N PRO A 624 -4.22 13.63 12.82
CA PRO A 624 -4.48 12.96 11.53
C PRO A 624 -3.85 11.57 11.33
N PHE A 625 -2.91 11.15 12.17
CA PHE A 625 -2.41 9.77 12.18
C PHE A 625 -3.33 8.80 12.93
N ARG A 626 -4.23 9.31 13.79
CA ARG A 626 -5.20 8.53 14.59
C ARG A 626 -6.63 8.65 14.06
N TYR A 627 -6.98 9.78 13.45
CA TYR A 627 -8.33 10.09 13.01
C TYR A 627 -8.40 10.37 11.50
N HIS A 628 -9.54 10.09 10.89
CA HIS A 628 -9.87 10.62 9.57
C HIS A 628 -10.51 12.01 9.70
N ALA A 629 -10.36 12.86 8.67
CA ALA A 629 -11.05 14.14 8.64
C ALA A 629 -12.56 13.91 8.61
N HIS A 630 -13.29 14.58 9.50
CA HIS A 630 -14.76 14.55 9.55
C HIS A 630 -15.38 15.64 8.68
N PHE A 631 -14.67 16.76 8.49
CA PHE A 631 -15.17 17.90 7.73
C PHE A 631 -14.20 18.31 6.62
N LEU A 632 -14.75 18.84 5.54
CA LEU A 632 -14.06 19.80 4.68
C LEU A 632 -14.54 21.18 5.12
N ALA A 633 -13.64 22.10 5.40
CA ALA A 633 -14.00 23.42 5.92
C ALA A 633 -13.50 24.56 5.03
N ASN A 634 -14.37 25.55 4.80
CA ASN A 634 -14.03 26.82 4.17
C ASN A 634 -14.38 27.99 5.10
N SER A 635 -13.57 29.04 5.10
CA SER A 635 -13.84 30.27 5.86
C SER A 635 -14.45 31.33 4.95
N TYR A 636 -15.45 32.06 5.45
CA TYR A 636 -16.08 33.18 4.73
C TYR A 636 -16.17 34.42 5.62
N GLU A 637 -16.19 35.60 5.02
CA GLU A 637 -16.54 36.83 5.72
C GLU A 637 -18.04 36.88 6.03
N TRP A 638 -18.42 37.60 7.08
CA TRP A 638 -19.78 37.56 7.64
C TRP A 638 -20.90 37.86 6.62
N ASP A 639 -20.73 38.92 5.83
CA ASP A 639 -21.68 39.34 4.79
C ASP A 639 -21.26 38.87 3.38
N GLN A 640 -20.36 37.89 3.29
CA GLN A 640 -19.91 37.35 2.01
C GLN A 640 -21.03 36.56 1.32
N LYS A 641 -21.40 36.98 0.11
CA LYS A 641 -22.32 36.22 -0.73
C LYS A 641 -21.63 34.94 -1.22
N ILE A 642 -22.01 33.80 -0.67
CA ILE A 642 -21.56 32.48 -1.14
C ILE A 642 -22.40 32.08 -2.36
N PRO A 643 -21.79 31.79 -3.53
CA PRO A 643 -22.52 31.28 -4.68
C PRO A 643 -23.20 29.94 -4.36
N MET A 644 -24.47 29.79 -4.75
CA MET A 644 -25.21 28.53 -4.55
C MET A 644 -24.53 27.33 -5.20
N LEU A 645 -23.81 27.55 -6.32
CA LEU A 645 -23.06 26.49 -6.99
C LEU A 645 -21.88 26.00 -6.12
N ASP A 646 -21.24 26.87 -5.34
CA ASP A 646 -20.10 26.52 -4.49
C ASP A 646 -20.56 25.71 -3.27
N LEU A 647 -21.69 26.08 -2.66
CA LEU A 647 -22.33 25.27 -1.61
C LEU A 647 -22.74 23.87 -2.14
N VAL A 648 -23.26 23.82 -3.37
CA VAL A 648 -23.64 22.57 -4.05
C VAL A 648 -22.42 21.71 -4.36
N THR A 649 -21.34 22.28 -4.89
CA THR A 649 -20.12 21.53 -5.24
C THR A 649 -19.36 21.08 -4.00
N SER A 650 -19.05 21.96 -3.06
CA SER A 650 -18.32 21.60 -1.83
C SER A 650 -19.12 20.64 -0.95
N GLY A 651 -20.44 20.84 -0.82
CA GLY A 651 -21.33 19.87 -0.14
C GLY A 651 -21.33 18.48 -0.81
N ARG A 652 -21.35 18.43 -2.15
CA ARG A 652 -21.31 17.17 -2.91
C ARG A 652 -19.95 16.49 -2.80
N LEU A 653 -18.86 17.23 -2.92
CA LEU A 653 -17.49 16.74 -2.81
C LEU A 653 -17.20 16.19 -1.40
N GLY A 654 -17.62 16.91 -0.36
CA GLY A 654 -17.57 16.42 1.02
C GLY A 654 -18.35 15.12 1.20
N THR A 655 -19.64 15.10 0.82
CA THR A 655 -20.50 13.92 1.01
C THR A 655 -19.95 12.70 0.27
N ALA A 656 -19.42 12.87 -0.94
CA ALA A 656 -18.80 11.78 -1.73
C ALA A 656 -17.62 11.11 -0.99
N VAL A 657 -16.83 11.89 -0.22
CA VAL A 657 -15.74 11.36 0.61
C VAL A 657 -16.13 11.12 2.07
N LYS A 658 -17.43 11.07 2.37
CA LYS A 658 -18.02 10.86 3.72
C LYS A 658 -17.58 11.90 4.76
N LYS A 659 -17.47 13.16 4.33
CA LYS A 659 -17.21 14.33 5.19
C LYS A 659 -18.38 15.33 5.08
N SER A 660 -18.79 15.94 6.17
CA SER A 660 -19.72 17.09 6.09
C SER A 660 -18.97 18.29 5.53
N PHE A 661 -19.60 19.11 4.69
CA PHE A 661 -19.04 20.40 4.32
C PHE A 661 -19.36 21.41 5.43
N LEU A 662 -18.32 21.82 6.16
CA LEU A 662 -18.37 22.83 7.21
C LEU A 662 -18.02 24.19 6.60
N PHE A 663 -18.66 25.25 7.06
CA PHE A 663 -18.19 26.60 6.82
C PHE A 663 -18.55 27.51 7.99
N GLY A 664 -17.85 28.63 8.12
CA GLY A 664 -18.10 29.57 9.20
C GLY A 664 -17.56 30.96 8.96
N ALA A 665 -18.07 31.89 9.76
CA ALA A 665 -17.75 33.30 9.73
C ALA A 665 -17.81 33.89 11.15
N LYS A 666 -17.04 34.95 11.41
CA LYS A 666 -17.09 35.67 12.70
C LYS A 666 -18.30 36.61 12.73
N ASP A 667 -19.15 36.50 13.74
CA ASP A 667 -20.33 37.36 13.92
C ASP A 667 -19.91 38.73 14.49
N PRO A 668 -19.97 39.83 13.71
CA PRO A 668 -19.46 41.12 14.13
C PRO A 668 -20.26 41.75 15.27
N ARG A 669 -21.49 41.27 15.52
CA ARG A 669 -22.39 41.81 16.55
C ARG A 669 -21.99 41.34 17.95
N LYS A 670 -21.62 40.07 18.09
CA LYS A 670 -21.13 39.52 19.36
C LYS A 670 -19.82 40.16 19.81
N ALA A 671 -18.92 40.41 18.86
CA ALA A 671 -17.65 41.09 19.12
C ALA A 671 -17.81 42.56 19.58
N ALA A 672 -19.00 43.15 19.41
CA ALA A 672 -19.35 44.47 19.93
C ALA A 672 -19.97 44.40 21.34
N GLU A 673 -20.65 43.30 21.68
CA GLU A 673 -21.26 43.06 23.00
C GLU A 673 -20.20 42.76 24.07
N THR A 674 -19.18 41.93 23.77
CA THR A 674 -18.06 41.68 24.70
C THR A 674 -17.30 42.96 25.06
N LYS A 675 -17.07 43.85 24.09
CA LYS A 675 -16.42 45.15 24.34
C LYS A 675 -17.22 46.13 25.20
N ALA A 676 -18.49 45.84 25.49
CA ALA A 676 -19.33 46.70 26.33
C ALA A 676 -19.36 46.27 27.81
N VAL A 677 -18.78 45.12 28.16
CA VAL A 677 -18.95 44.49 29.50
C VAL A 677 -17.65 44.44 30.32
N ASP A 678 -16.47 44.36 29.68
CA ASP A 678 -15.22 44.05 30.39
C ASP A 678 -14.55 45.29 31.03
N GLY A 679 -15.04 45.64 32.23
CA GLY A 679 -14.36 46.47 33.22
C GLY A 679 -13.65 45.68 34.33
N SER A 680 -13.68 44.34 34.28
CA SER A 680 -13.07 43.44 35.27
C SER A 680 -12.39 42.28 34.56
N GLY A 681 -11.07 42.21 34.62
CA GLY A 681 -10.30 41.17 33.94
C GLY A 681 -10.30 39.85 34.70
N ASP A 682 -10.73 38.79 34.01
CA ASP A 682 -10.26 37.41 34.19
C ASP A 682 -10.16 36.78 32.80
N GLU A 683 -8.94 36.48 32.34
CA GLU A 683 -8.67 36.00 30.97
C GLU A 683 -9.07 34.53 30.79
N ALA A 684 -10.30 34.29 30.34
CA ALA A 684 -10.74 33.03 29.75
C ALA A 684 -11.46 33.30 28.42
N GLU A 685 -10.72 33.30 27.31
CA GLU A 685 -11.23 33.58 25.96
C GLU A 685 -12.23 32.51 25.47
N ASP A 686 -13.50 32.64 25.87
CA ASP A 686 -14.56 31.78 25.36
C ASP A 686 -14.92 32.18 23.92
N SER A 687 -14.30 31.48 22.96
CA SER A 687 -14.40 31.73 21.51
C SER A 687 -15.80 31.45 20.93
N SER A 688 -16.75 32.30 21.31
CA SER A 688 -18.19 32.20 21.03
C SER A 688 -18.67 33.11 19.88
N ASP A 689 -17.75 33.89 19.31
CA ASP A 689 -17.96 34.84 18.20
C ASP A 689 -18.12 34.19 16.82
N VAL A 690 -17.56 33.00 16.59
CA VAL A 690 -17.60 32.36 15.26
C VAL A 690 -18.83 31.46 15.15
N ARG A 691 -19.62 31.69 14.10
CA ARG A 691 -20.77 30.85 13.76
C ARG A 691 -20.35 29.86 12.68
N VAL A 692 -20.71 28.59 12.87
CA VAL A 692 -20.42 27.50 11.93
C VAL A 692 -21.69 26.79 11.51
N TRP A 693 -21.68 26.29 10.27
CA TRP A 693 -22.76 25.51 9.65
C TRP A 693 -22.17 24.28 8.97
N SER A 694 -22.91 23.18 8.96
CA SER A 694 -22.57 21.97 8.20
C SER A 694 -23.66 21.64 7.18
N ILE A 695 -23.24 21.25 5.98
CA ILE A 695 -24.11 20.77 4.90
C ILE A 695 -23.72 19.33 4.55
N GLU A 696 -24.74 18.49 4.43
CA GLU A 696 -24.65 17.10 3.95
C GLU A 696 -25.77 16.85 2.93
N TRP A 697 -25.52 16.02 1.92
CA TRP A 697 -26.53 15.65 0.94
C TRP A 697 -27.37 14.48 1.44
N ALA A 698 -28.65 14.72 1.71
CA ALA A 698 -29.59 13.67 2.10
C ALA A 698 -29.89 12.72 0.92
N GLY A 699 -29.52 11.45 1.05
CA GLY A 699 -29.92 10.38 0.11
C GLY A 699 -28.83 9.80 -0.81
N MET A 700 -27.55 9.88 -0.44
CA MET A 700 -26.49 9.01 -1.01
C MET A 700 -26.45 7.63 -0.33
#